data_AF-A0A150H0R4-F1
#
_entry.id   AF-A0A150H0R4-F1
#
_cell.length_a   1.000
_cell.length_b   1.000
_cell.length_c   1.000
_cell.angle_alpha   90.00
_cell.angle_beta   90.00
_cell.angle_gamma   90.00
#
_symmetry.space_group_name_H-M   'P 1'
#
loop_
_entity.id
_entity.type
_entity.pdbx_description
1 polymer ?
#
loop_
_entity_poly.entity_id
_entity_poly.type
_entity_poly.pdbx_seq_one_letter_code
_entity_poly.pdbx_strand_id
1 'polypeptide(L)'
;MREVTLYQNVGGKQMSRTFRFDKVFSSDAGQEKLYKQAIIPIVQEVMEGFNCTIFAYGQTGTGKTYTMEGGPRRSDDGKSLSAEAGVIPRSIKQIFDHIEANNTDSTVKVTFLELYNEELTDLLSFDDVKDDSKRLRLLEDRNGVVAQGLEEVVVKSATEIYQVLDRGTAKRRTAETLLNKRSSRSHSVFSITIHMREVTPEGEDVVKVGKLNLVDLAGSENISRSGAKDGRAREAGSINQSLLTLGRVITALVEHSGHVPYRDSKLTRLLRESLGGKTKTCIIATIAPTVHCQEETISTLDYAHRAKNIRNRPEVNQKISKTAMIKEMSSEMEKLRQELVAQRERNGVYVPTERYQQDELERVQLRDQVKALREEMKLEREEFEQQLEKQKVESERTIKQLEEKAAGLKTDIEYMESRLQEASRTIHERQFVIAAHRQAEEDIAEHAEALRLELEAAIRDIRELFTSMTELSGMHGGDRDAMRRTQQLTRARLESLSSSLTSAVDKQRQQLQDMSASLLAFKAQKEQDLRQLTARTDNMQTTITSMLSTVQQRAQEADSAAASVLQGASNAVATHSADAMAAAQRLDAATRSAVEALALCMDEQTQQLLSFAQEQAALAASARDSLKSNIGRLSQGFNGVRETACEGQRDVDCHTAELNNEFGGFIAQCHDELEREQTLLAAKIAEMLQAFAKDRASQVARGVEVLQRRVQQGNEVVKGRLSQIAQASTAGTQDAQASVRM
;
A
#
# COMPACT_ATOMS: atom_id res chain seq x y z
N MET A 1 41.20 -8.93 11.72
CA MET A 1 41.54 -8.94 10.28
C MET A 1 42.22 -7.61 9.97
N ARG A 2 43.27 -7.58 9.13
CA ARG A 2 44.03 -6.35 8.79
C ARG A 2 44.13 -6.09 7.29
N GLU A 3 43.60 -6.99 6.47
CA GLU A 3 43.74 -6.94 5.02
C GLU A 3 42.37 -7.10 4.36
N VAL A 4 42.19 -6.37 3.25
CA VAL A 4 41.02 -6.43 2.37
C VAL A 4 41.51 -6.75 0.98
N THR A 5 41.06 -7.88 0.41
CA THR A 5 41.41 -8.29 -0.95
C THR A 5 40.21 -8.16 -1.87
N LEU A 6 40.37 -7.42 -2.96
CA LEU A 6 39.39 -7.25 -4.01
C LEU A 6 39.77 -8.12 -5.21
N TYR A 7 38.80 -8.85 -5.76
CA TYR A 7 38.96 -9.65 -6.97
C TYR A 7 38.22 -8.98 -8.13
N GLN A 8 38.95 -8.54 -9.16
CA GLN A 8 38.41 -7.90 -10.35
C GLN A 8 38.63 -8.78 -11.56
N ASN A 9 37.61 -8.96 -12.40
CA ASN A 9 37.73 -9.74 -13.62
C ASN A 9 37.82 -8.78 -14.81
N VAL A 10 39.03 -8.57 -15.34
CA VAL A 10 39.29 -7.67 -16.46
C VAL A 10 39.73 -8.48 -17.66
N GLY A 11 38.92 -8.51 -18.73
CA GLY A 11 39.24 -9.23 -19.96
C GLY A 11 39.40 -10.75 -19.78
N GLY A 12 38.65 -11.37 -18.86
CA GLY A 12 38.71 -12.82 -18.59
C GLY A 12 39.88 -13.26 -17.71
N LYS A 13 40.71 -12.33 -17.21
CA LYS A 13 41.73 -12.59 -16.18
C LYS A 13 41.28 -12.02 -14.84
N GLN A 14 41.25 -12.87 -13.81
CA GLN A 14 41.00 -12.48 -12.43
C GLN A 14 42.26 -11.84 -11.85
N MET A 15 42.21 -10.53 -11.57
CA MET A 15 43.25 -9.77 -10.89
C MET A 15 42.81 -9.51 -9.44
N SER A 16 43.72 -9.71 -8.49
CA SER A 16 43.47 -9.38 -7.07
C SER A 16 44.29 -8.18 -6.62
N ARG A 17 43.68 -7.24 -5.90
CA ARG A 17 44.37 -6.14 -5.19
C ARG A 17 44.15 -6.29 -3.69
N THR A 18 45.22 -6.25 -2.91
CA THR A 18 45.16 -6.38 -1.45
C THR A 18 45.58 -5.08 -0.79
N PHE A 19 44.73 -4.58 0.10
CA PHE A 19 44.94 -3.36 0.89
C PHE A 19 45.12 -3.72 2.36
N ARG A 20 46.08 -3.07 3.03
CA ARG A 20 46.38 -3.31 4.45
C ARG A 20 46.02 -2.09 5.30
N PHE A 21 45.21 -2.32 6.33
CA PHE A 21 44.72 -1.31 7.28
C PHE A 21 45.02 -1.69 8.72
N ASP A 22 44.82 -0.73 9.64
CA ASP A 22 45.09 -0.95 11.07
C ASP A 22 44.06 -1.91 11.69
N LYS A 23 42.79 -1.77 11.29
CA LYS A 23 41.68 -2.66 11.65
C LYS A 23 40.73 -2.82 10.46
N VAL A 24 40.20 -4.03 10.28
CA VAL A 24 39.17 -4.37 9.29
C VAL A 24 38.04 -5.09 10.01
N PHE A 25 36.81 -4.63 9.78
CA PHE A 25 35.58 -5.16 10.36
C PHE A 25 34.73 -5.80 9.26
N SER A 26 34.27 -7.04 9.47
CA SER A 26 33.34 -7.73 8.56
C SER A 26 31.89 -7.29 8.82
N SER A 27 30.95 -7.72 7.97
CA SER A 27 29.51 -7.52 8.18
C SER A 27 29.00 -8.06 9.52
N ASP A 28 29.69 -9.04 10.12
CA ASP A 28 29.32 -9.64 11.41
C ASP A 28 29.79 -8.81 12.60
N ALA A 29 30.58 -7.76 12.37
CA ALA A 29 31.04 -6.88 13.43
C ALA A 29 29.94 -5.84 13.75
N GLY A 30 29.24 -6.05 14.86
CA GLY A 30 28.29 -5.06 15.38
C GLY A 30 28.96 -3.75 15.85
N GLN A 31 28.13 -2.71 16.05
CA GLN A 31 28.54 -1.35 16.44
C GLN A 31 29.42 -1.32 17.70
N GLU A 32 29.09 -2.15 18.68
CA GLU A 32 29.85 -2.24 19.93
C GLU A 32 31.30 -2.72 19.70
N LYS A 33 31.51 -3.68 18.80
CA LYS A 33 32.84 -4.22 18.51
C LYS A 33 33.71 -3.18 17.81
N LEU A 34 33.13 -2.45 16.84
CA LEU A 34 33.78 -1.33 16.18
C LEU A 34 34.17 -0.26 17.20
N TYR A 35 33.23 0.14 18.07
CA TYR A 35 33.45 1.16 19.08
C TYR A 35 34.55 0.77 20.07
N LYS A 36 34.47 -0.44 20.65
CA LYS A 36 35.44 -0.94 21.62
C LYS A 36 36.86 -0.98 21.08
N GLN A 37 37.01 -1.39 19.82
CA GLN A 37 38.34 -1.56 19.25
C GLN A 37 38.88 -0.26 18.67
N ALA A 38 38.10 0.53 17.93
CA ALA A 38 38.62 1.67 17.19
C ALA A 38 38.44 3.01 17.93
N ILE A 39 37.39 3.18 18.73
CA ILE A 39 36.93 4.50 19.17
C ILE A 39 37.24 4.80 20.64
N ILE A 40 37.14 3.81 21.53
CA ILE A 40 37.44 3.99 22.96
C ILE A 40 38.78 4.71 23.20
N PRO A 41 39.90 4.32 22.54
CA PRO A 41 41.19 4.97 22.77
C PRO A 41 41.19 6.44 22.37
N ILE A 42 40.47 6.79 21.29
CA ILE A 42 40.39 8.15 20.79
C ILE A 42 39.63 9.04 21.79
N VAL A 43 38.52 8.53 22.32
CA VAL A 43 37.74 9.27 23.33
C VAL A 43 38.56 9.46 24.62
N GLN A 44 39.37 8.48 25.01
CA GLN A 44 40.29 8.61 26.15
C GLN A 44 41.33 9.72 25.90
N GLU A 45 41.91 9.79 24.71
CA GLU A 45 42.86 10.87 24.36
C GLU A 45 42.20 12.25 24.38
N VAL A 46 40.91 12.36 24.03
CA VAL A 46 40.16 13.63 24.19
C VAL A 46 40.07 14.01 25.67
N MET A 47 39.84 13.05 26.57
CA MET A 47 39.83 13.30 28.02
C MET A 47 41.21 13.70 28.56
N GLU A 48 42.29 13.36 27.86
CA GLU A 48 43.66 13.84 28.19
C GLU A 48 43.93 15.27 27.68
N GLY A 49 43.02 15.85 26.90
CA GLY A 49 43.14 17.20 26.34
C GLY A 49 43.64 17.26 24.90
N PHE A 50 43.66 16.13 24.17
CA PHE A 50 43.95 16.13 22.73
C PHE A 50 42.72 16.56 21.91
N ASN A 51 42.99 17.16 20.76
CA ASN A 51 41.99 17.29 19.71
C ASN A 51 41.92 15.97 18.93
N CYS A 52 40.73 15.41 18.77
CA CYS A 52 40.48 14.23 17.97
C CYS A 52 39.37 14.45 16.93
N THR A 53 39.51 13.84 15.76
CA THR A 53 38.49 13.84 14.71
C THR A 53 38.22 12.42 14.25
N ILE A 54 36.95 12.02 14.21
CA ILE A 54 36.49 10.76 13.66
C ILE A 54 35.57 11.08 12.50
N PHE A 55 35.87 10.56 11.31
CA PHE A 55 34.99 10.75 10.17
C PHE A 55 34.76 9.47 9.37
N ALA A 56 33.53 9.30 8.90
CA ALA A 56 33.13 8.20 8.03
C ALA A 56 33.21 8.62 6.56
N TYR A 57 33.82 7.79 5.71
CA TYR A 57 34.00 8.05 4.28
C TYR A 57 33.65 6.82 3.44
N GLY A 58 32.95 7.03 2.31
CA GLY A 58 32.54 5.98 1.40
C GLY A 58 31.32 6.38 0.56
N GLN A 59 30.92 5.49 -0.35
CA GLN A 59 29.76 5.71 -1.22
C GLN A 59 28.43 5.83 -0.43
N THR A 60 27.44 6.55 -0.97
CA THR A 60 26.07 6.59 -0.43
C THR A 60 25.49 5.20 -0.23
N GLY A 61 24.85 4.98 0.91
CA GLY A 61 24.23 3.69 1.24
C GLY A 61 25.21 2.64 1.79
N THR A 62 26.50 2.91 1.90
CA THR A 62 27.49 2.00 2.52
C THR A 62 27.44 1.97 4.05
N GLY A 63 26.60 2.79 4.69
CA GLY A 63 26.42 2.79 6.15
C GLY A 63 27.21 3.84 6.93
N LYS A 64 27.65 4.94 6.32
CA LYS A 64 28.31 6.07 7.02
C LYS A 64 27.48 6.62 8.19
N THR A 65 26.27 7.09 7.91
CA THR A 65 25.34 7.60 8.93
C THR A 65 24.93 6.51 9.92
N TYR A 66 24.77 5.26 9.49
CA TYR A 66 24.55 4.14 10.41
C TYR A 66 25.75 3.95 11.36
N THR A 67 26.99 4.09 10.89
CA THR A 67 28.17 3.97 11.75
C THR A 67 28.25 5.14 12.75
N MET A 68 27.96 6.37 12.29
CA MET A 68 28.06 7.56 13.12
C MET A 68 26.89 7.71 14.11
N GLU A 69 25.64 7.70 13.63
CA GLU A 69 24.43 7.87 14.44
C GLU A 69 23.87 6.53 14.96
N GLY A 70 23.80 5.51 14.10
CA GLY A 70 23.25 4.18 14.42
C GLY A 70 21.74 4.03 14.26
N GLY A 71 21.23 2.92 14.78
CA GLY A 71 19.80 2.66 14.94
C GLY A 71 19.19 3.39 16.15
N PRO A 72 18.02 2.96 16.63
CA PRO A 72 17.39 3.54 17.81
C PRO A 72 18.36 3.60 19.00
N ARG A 73 18.50 4.77 19.65
CA ARG A 73 19.49 4.94 20.74
C ARG A 73 19.14 4.16 22.01
N ARG A 74 17.84 3.99 22.31
CA ARG A 74 17.38 3.26 23.49
C ARG A 74 17.11 1.80 23.12
N SER A 75 17.57 0.89 23.96
CA SER A 75 17.16 -0.52 23.93
C SER A 75 15.70 -0.69 24.37
N ASP A 76 15.15 -1.88 24.12
CA ASP A 76 13.76 -2.24 24.50
C ASP A 76 13.50 -2.11 26.01
N ASP A 77 14.55 -2.18 26.84
CA ASP A 77 14.49 -1.97 28.29
C ASP A 77 14.38 -0.48 28.71
N GLY A 78 14.51 0.46 27.76
CA GLY A 78 14.45 1.90 27.97
C GLY A 78 15.57 2.52 28.82
N LYS A 79 16.49 1.71 29.37
CA LYS A 79 17.49 2.14 30.36
C LYS A 79 18.92 2.14 29.82
N SER A 80 19.22 1.31 28.83
CA SER A 80 20.57 1.21 28.27
C SER A 80 20.66 1.71 26.82
N LEU A 81 21.88 1.86 26.31
CA LEU A 81 22.10 2.16 24.90
C LEU A 81 21.82 0.89 24.09
N SER A 82 21.04 1.01 23.03
CA SER A 82 20.80 -0.09 22.09
C SER A 82 22.10 -0.67 21.55
N ALA A 83 22.09 -1.97 21.23
CA ALA A 83 23.18 -2.62 20.50
C ALA A 83 23.45 -1.95 19.14
N GLU A 84 22.45 -1.31 18.54
CA GLU A 84 22.55 -0.65 17.24
C GLU A 84 23.01 0.82 17.31
N ALA A 85 23.16 1.38 18.51
CA ALA A 85 23.62 2.76 18.68
C ALA A 85 25.00 2.97 18.05
N GLY A 86 25.19 4.07 17.33
CA GLY A 86 26.42 4.36 16.59
C GLY A 86 27.54 4.94 17.45
N VAL A 87 28.55 5.48 16.77
CA VAL A 87 29.73 6.09 17.40
C VAL A 87 29.38 7.31 18.25
N ILE A 88 28.53 8.22 17.76
CA ILE A 88 28.16 9.47 18.46
C ILE A 88 27.53 9.18 19.83
N PRO A 89 26.44 8.41 19.95
CA PRO A 89 25.81 8.17 21.25
C PRO A 89 26.70 7.39 22.23
N ARG A 90 27.54 6.46 21.72
CA ARG A 90 28.49 5.72 22.55
C ARG A 90 29.62 6.62 23.09
N SER A 91 30.14 7.53 22.26
CA SER A 91 31.12 8.55 22.67
C SER A 91 30.58 9.47 23.75
N ILE A 92 29.35 9.95 23.60
CA ILE A 92 28.69 10.79 24.60
C ILE A 92 28.59 10.06 25.94
N LYS A 93 28.11 8.81 25.92
CA LYS A 93 28.03 7.99 27.14
C LYS A 93 29.40 7.82 27.79
N GLN A 94 30.42 7.42 27.02
CA GLN A 94 31.77 7.23 27.56
C GLN A 94 32.34 8.51 28.19
N ILE A 95 32.12 9.67 27.57
CA ILE A 95 32.57 10.97 28.08
C ILE A 95 31.94 11.25 29.45
N PHE A 96 30.62 11.12 29.58
CA PHE A 96 29.95 11.38 30.84
C PHE A 96 30.26 10.33 31.90
N ASP A 97 30.32 9.04 31.54
CA ASP A 97 30.74 7.98 32.44
C ASP A 97 32.16 8.27 33.02
N HIS A 98 33.06 8.84 32.21
CA HIS A 98 34.41 9.21 32.65
C HIS A 98 34.43 10.48 33.52
N ILE A 99 33.60 11.48 33.23
CA ILE A 99 33.47 12.69 34.06
C ILE A 99 32.89 12.33 35.43
N GLU A 100 31.84 11.50 35.47
CA GLU A 100 31.19 11.04 36.70
C GLU A 100 32.13 10.16 37.55
N ALA A 101 32.86 9.24 36.91
CA ALA A 101 33.78 8.34 37.62
C ALA A 101 34.98 9.06 38.26
N ASN A 102 35.49 10.11 37.62
CA ASN A 102 36.67 10.84 38.11
C ASN A 102 36.31 12.09 38.94
N ASN A 103 35.03 12.45 39.02
CA ASN A 103 34.53 13.63 39.73
C ASN A 103 35.28 14.92 39.35
N THR A 104 35.65 15.05 38.08
CA THR A 104 36.41 16.18 37.54
C THR A 104 35.49 17.36 37.24
N ASP A 105 35.84 18.55 37.72
CA ASP A 105 35.12 19.79 37.41
C ASP A 105 35.24 20.10 35.91
N SER A 106 34.20 19.76 35.16
CA SER A 106 34.21 19.69 33.70
C SER A 106 33.03 20.44 33.10
N THR A 107 33.30 21.28 32.10
CA THR A 107 32.27 21.94 31.30
C THR A 107 32.26 21.37 29.89
N VAL A 108 31.13 20.79 29.49
CA VAL A 108 30.94 20.23 28.14
C VAL A 108 30.15 21.22 27.30
N LYS A 109 30.66 21.48 26.09
CA LYS A 109 30.02 22.31 25.06
C LYS A 109 29.82 21.50 23.80
N VAL A 110 28.70 21.71 23.12
CA VAL A 110 28.40 21.04 21.84
C VAL A 110 28.05 22.04 20.76
N THR A 111 28.49 21.74 19.55
CA THR A 111 28.11 22.46 18.33
C THR A 111 27.69 21.46 17.25
N PHE A 112 26.75 21.84 16.39
CA PHE A 112 26.30 20.98 15.31
C PHE A 112 26.15 21.76 14.02
N LEU A 113 27.01 21.44 13.05
CA LEU A 113 27.16 22.17 11.81
C LEU A 113 26.83 21.27 10.62
N GLU A 114 26.02 21.77 9.70
CA GLU A 114 25.80 21.15 8.39
C GLU A 114 26.54 21.94 7.31
N LEU A 115 27.21 21.22 6.41
CA LEU A 115 27.79 21.77 5.19
C LEU A 115 27.10 21.14 3.99
N TYR A 116 26.31 21.95 3.28
CA TYR A 116 25.57 21.54 2.09
C TYR A 116 25.81 22.55 0.97
N ASN A 117 26.25 22.07 -0.21
CA ASN A 117 26.53 22.93 -1.37
C ASN A 117 27.47 24.12 -1.06
N GLU A 118 28.56 23.87 -0.30
CA GLU A 118 29.49 24.90 0.17
C GLU A 118 28.83 26.01 1.02
N GLU A 119 27.64 25.79 1.57
CA GLU A 119 26.99 26.67 2.55
C GLU A 119 26.99 26.02 3.93
N LEU A 120 27.28 26.83 4.96
CA LEU A 120 27.34 26.40 6.35
C LEU A 120 26.04 26.77 7.04
N THR A 121 25.41 25.79 7.69
CA THR A 121 24.16 25.95 8.43
C THR A 121 24.35 25.46 9.86
N ASP A 122 23.93 26.29 10.81
CA ASP A 122 23.86 25.90 12.22
C ASP A 122 22.59 25.06 12.45
N LEU A 123 22.77 23.82 12.90
CA LEU A 123 21.66 22.91 13.20
C LEU A 123 21.08 23.13 14.60
N LEU A 124 21.76 23.90 15.46
CA LEU A 124 21.31 24.19 16.83
C LEU A 124 20.62 25.54 16.95
N SER A 125 20.69 26.40 15.92
CA SER A 125 20.10 27.74 15.97
C SER A 125 18.58 27.70 16.19
N PHE A 126 18.11 28.55 17.11
CA PHE A 126 16.69 28.71 17.45
C PHE A 126 15.88 29.47 16.39
N ASP A 127 16.52 30.27 15.53
CA ASP A 127 15.86 31.04 14.48
C ASP A 127 15.87 30.29 13.14
N ASP A 128 14.69 30.09 12.55
CA ASP A 128 14.49 29.66 11.16
C ASP A 128 14.54 30.85 10.17
N VAL A 129 14.85 32.05 10.67
CA VAL A 129 14.90 33.27 9.85
C VAL A 129 16.18 33.26 9.01
N LYS A 130 16.02 33.11 7.70
CA LYS A 130 17.07 33.33 6.69
C LYS A 130 17.40 34.83 6.60
N ASP A 131 17.95 35.38 7.67
CA ASP A 131 18.52 36.72 7.64
C ASP A 131 19.97 36.63 7.13
N ASP A 132 20.30 37.35 6.06
CA ASP A 132 21.65 37.35 5.46
C ASP A 132 22.72 37.88 6.43
N SER A 133 22.30 38.57 7.49
CA SER A 133 23.14 39.04 8.59
C SER A 133 23.73 37.90 9.45
N LYS A 134 23.14 36.69 9.44
CA LYS A 134 23.53 35.53 10.28
C LYS A 134 24.27 34.42 9.52
N ARG A 135 24.77 34.67 8.30
CA ARG A 135 25.55 33.65 7.56
C ARG A 135 26.87 33.32 8.28
N LEU A 136 27.07 32.04 8.59
CA LEU A 136 28.30 31.52 9.21
C LEU A 136 29.53 31.77 8.33
N ARG A 137 30.59 32.34 8.90
CA ARG A 137 31.86 32.60 8.20
C ARG A 137 33.00 31.81 8.85
N LEU A 138 33.86 31.20 8.03
CA LEU A 138 35.07 30.53 8.51
C LEU A 138 36.21 31.54 8.63
N LEU A 139 36.65 31.78 9.86
CA LEU A 139 37.82 32.57 10.19
C LEU A 139 39.00 31.64 10.47
N GLU A 140 40.18 32.03 9.99
CA GLU A 140 41.44 31.34 10.27
C GLU A 140 42.17 32.14 11.36
N ASP A 141 42.42 31.52 12.51
CA ASP A 141 43.25 32.06 13.58
C ASP A 141 44.54 31.23 13.72
N ARG A 142 45.52 31.73 14.48
CA ARG A 142 46.77 31.01 14.82
C ARG A 142 46.51 29.66 15.50
N ASN A 143 45.35 29.53 16.14
CA ASN A 143 44.92 28.35 16.88
C ASN A 143 43.99 27.41 16.10
N GLY A 144 43.71 27.67 14.82
CA GLY A 144 42.85 26.81 14.01
C GLY A 144 41.80 27.54 13.17
N VAL A 145 40.88 26.77 12.59
CA VAL A 145 39.74 27.31 11.82
C VAL A 145 38.49 27.31 12.70
N VAL A 146 37.87 28.48 12.85
CA VAL A 146 36.68 28.68 13.69
C VAL A 146 35.52 29.21 12.84
N ALA A 147 34.34 28.64 13.02
CA ALA A 147 33.11 29.14 12.41
C ALA A 147 32.51 30.25 13.28
N GLN A 148 32.56 31.50 12.79
CA GLN A 148 31.98 32.65 13.46
C GLN A 148 30.45 32.61 13.36
N GLY A 149 29.78 32.83 14.50
CA GLY A 149 28.32 32.83 14.60
C GLY A 149 27.71 31.44 14.85
N LEU A 150 28.54 30.41 15.04
CA LEU A 150 28.09 29.05 15.41
C LEU A 150 27.67 29.03 16.87
N GLU A 151 26.47 28.54 17.15
CA GLU A 151 25.93 28.45 18.50
C GLU A 151 26.60 27.34 19.31
N GLU A 152 27.16 27.71 20.47
CA GLU A 152 27.76 26.77 21.43
C GLU A 152 26.78 26.50 22.58
N VAL A 153 26.22 25.29 22.63
CA VAL A 153 25.29 24.91 23.70
C VAL A 153 26.07 24.24 24.84
N VAL A 154 25.93 24.77 26.05
CA VAL A 154 26.49 24.16 27.27
C VAL A 154 25.53 23.10 27.78
N VAL A 155 26.06 21.91 28.09
CA VAL A 155 25.28 20.72 28.47
C VAL A 155 25.83 20.13 29.76
N LYS A 156 24.92 19.68 30.63
CA LYS A 156 25.24 19.18 31.98
C LYS A 156 25.10 17.66 32.11
N SER A 157 24.40 17.01 31.18
CA SER A 157 24.18 15.56 31.22
C SER A 157 24.20 14.93 29.83
N ALA A 158 24.42 13.62 29.77
CA ALA A 158 24.30 12.85 28.53
C ALA A 158 22.91 13.00 27.89
N THR A 159 21.86 13.09 28.71
CA THR A 159 20.47 13.26 28.25
C THR A 159 20.26 14.59 27.53
N GLU A 160 20.83 15.68 28.03
CA GLU A 160 20.76 16.99 27.36
C GLU A 160 21.43 16.96 25.99
N ILE A 161 22.61 16.32 25.86
CA ILE A 161 23.25 16.17 24.55
C ILE A 161 22.36 15.37 23.59
N TYR A 162 21.73 14.29 24.05
CA TYR A 162 20.82 13.54 23.18
C TYR A 162 19.65 14.37 22.66
N GLN A 163 19.10 15.28 23.49
CA GLN A 163 18.05 16.21 23.06
C GLN A 163 18.56 17.23 22.04
N VAL A 164 19.77 17.76 22.23
CA VAL A 164 20.42 18.68 21.28
C VAL A 164 20.69 17.97 19.95
N LEU A 165 21.17 16.72 20.00
CA LEU A 165 21.39 15.89 18.82
C LEU A 165 20.06 15.62 18.09
N ASP A 166 19.00 15.26 18.81
CA ASP A 166 17.67 15.04 18.22
C ASP A 166 17.10 16.27 17.54
N ARG A 167 17.27 17.44 18.16
CA ARG A 167 16.85 18.71 17.57
C ARG A 167 17.60 18.98 16.26
N GLY A 168 18.92 18.82 16.26
CA GLY A 168 19.72 19.02 15.06
C GLY A 168 19.42 18.00 13.96
N THR A 169 19.24 16.73 14.32
CA THR A 169 18.85 15.68 13.36
C THR A 169 17.44 15.92 12.81
N ALA A 170 16.48 16.38 13.63
CA ALA A 170 15.14 16.74 13.18
C ALA A 170 15.19 17.92 12.20
N LYS A 171 15.99 18.96 12.50
CA LYS A 171 16.22 20.11 11.60
C LYS A 171 16.87 19.69 10.29
N ARG A 172 17.78 18.70 10.33
CA ARG A 172 18.36 18.07 9.13
C ARG A 172 17.30 17.32 8.31
N ARG A 173 16.39 16.59 8.96
CA ARG A 173 15.30 15.82 8.30
C ARG A 173 14.20 16.68 7.68
N THR A 174 13.74 17.74 8.34
CA THR A 174 12.77 18.67 7.73
C THR A 174 13.32 19.29 6.44
N ALA A 175 14.62 19.60 6.44
CA ALA A 175 15.38 20.01 5.27
C ALA A 175 15.49 18.93 4.16
N GLU A 176 15.46 17.63 4.49
CA GLU A 176 15.42 16.51 3.54
C GLU A 176 14.04 16.37 2.87
N THR A 177 12.95 16.49 3.62
CA THR A 177 11.58 16.32 3.09
C THR A 177 11.19 17.38 2.05
N LEU A 178 11.79 18.56 2.12
CA LEU A 178 11.54 19.65 1.17
C LEU A 178 12.30 19.45 -0.17
N LEU A 179 13.41 18.71 -0.20
CA LEU A 179 14.35 18.66 -1.34
C LEU A 179 15.15 17.33 -1.42
N ASN A 180 14.50 16.20 -1.69
CA ASN A 180 15.14 14.88 -1.87
C ASN A 180 16.09 14.45 -0.72
N LYS A 181 16.68 13.24 -0.82
CA LYS A 181 17.48 12.55 0.23
C LYS A 181 18.79 13.29 0.61
N ARG A 182 18.69 14.43 1.32
CA ARG A 182 19.78 15.36 1.67
C ARG A 182 20.85 14.78 2.61
N SER A 183 20.59 13.78 3.46
CA SER A 183 21.65 13.08 4.26
C SER A 183 22.76 12.47 3.43
N SER A 184 22.48 12.01 2.21
CA SER A 184 23.52 11.48 1.31
C SER A 184 24.39 12.56 0.68
N ARG A 185 23.99 13.82 0.82
CA ARG A 185 24.48 14.97 0.03
C ARG A 185 25.04 16.11 0.88
N SER A 186 24.76 16.14 2.17
CA SER A 186 25.35 17.10 3.11
C SER A 186 26.35 16.43 4.04
N HIS A 187 27.42 17.15 4.37
CA HIS A 187 28.35 16.75 5.42
C HIS A 187 27.85 17.31 6.74
N SER A 188 28.02 16.57 7.82
CA SER A 188 27.65 17.02 9.16
C SER A 188 28.83 16.90 10.11
N VAL A 189 29.08 17.96 10.87
CA VAL A 189 30.17 18.05 11.84
C VAL A 189 29.56 18.32 13.21
N PHE A 190 29.52 17.29 14.04
CA PHE A 190 29.11 17.41 15.43
C PHE A 190 30.36 17.47 16.30
N SER A 191 30.55 18.57 17.03
CA SER A 191 31.75 18.77 17.84
C SER A 191 31.40 18.82 19.32
N ILE A 192 32.16 18.08 20.14
CA ILE A 192 32.06 18.11 21.60
C ILE A 192 33.37 18.70 22.12
N THR A 193 33.29 19.80 22.86
CA THR A 193 34.45 20.43 23.50
C THR A 193 34.32 20.29 25.01
N ILE A 194 35.33 19.70 25.64
CA ILE A 194 35.36 19.37 27.06
C ILE A 194 36.45 20.23 27.70
N HIS A 195 36.05 21.11 28.61
CA HIS A 195 36.97 21.86 29.45
C HIS A 195 37.06 21.15 30.79
N MET A 196 38.23 20.64 31.14
CA MET A 196 38.47 19.93 32.41
C MET A 196 39.43 20.77 33.24
N ARG A 197 39.04 21.07 34.47
CA ARG A 197 39.94 21.72 35.44
C ARG A 197 40.74 20.65 36.16
N GLU A 198 42.05 20.83 36.18
CA GLU A 198 42.99 19.97 36.89
C GLU A 198 43.94 20.82 37.72
N VAL A 199 44.13 20.43 38.98
CA VAL A 199 45.14 21.04 39.84
C VAL A 199 46.42 20.23 39.66
N THR A 200 47.45 20.88 39.13
CA THR A 200 48.77 20.25 38.97
C THR A 200 49.36 19.88 40.33
N PRO A 201 50.35 18.97 40.38
CA PRO A 201 51.06 18.64 41.62
C PRO A 201 51.72 19.86 42.28
N GLU A 202 52.00 20.91 41.49
CA GLU A 202 52.60 22.18 41.90
C GLU A 202 51.57 23.17 42.49
N GLY A 203 50.28 22.77 42.54
CA GLY A 203 49.18 23.57 43.09
C GLY A 203 48.59 24.58 42.10
N GLU A 204 48.99 24.53 40.83
CA GLU A 204 48.49 25.43 39.79
C GLU A 204 47.21 24.88 39.14
N ASP A 205 46.19 25.74 39.01
CA ASP A 205 44.98 25.45 38.25
C ASP A 205 45.25 25.51 36.74
N VAL A 206 45.23 24.35 36.09
CA VAL A 206 45.35 24.21 34.64
C VAL A 206 44.01 23.74 34.06
N VAL A 207 43.62 24.31 32.92
CA VAL A 207 42.42 23.87 32.19
C VAL A 207 42.86 23.10 30.96
N LYS A 208 42.59 21.78 30.95
CA LYS A 208 42.74 20.92 29.78
C LYS A 208 41.52 21.08 28.87
N VAL A 209 41.74 21.22 27.57
CA VAL A 209 40.66 21.37 26.58
C VAL A 209 40.72 20.25 25.55
N GLY A 210 39.85 19.26 25.69
CA GLY A 210 39.66 18.21 24.69
C GLY A 210 38.61 18.62 23.67
N LYS A 211 38.84 18.35 22.38
CA LYS A 211 37.84 18.55 21.33
C LYS A 211 37.67 17.28 20.52
N LEU A 212 36.44 16.76 20.47
CA LEU A 212 36.06 15.61 19.65
C LEU A 212 35.18 16.07 18.50
N ASN A 213 35.67 15.98 17.27
CA ASN A 213 34.88 16.21 16.05
C ASN A 213 34.37 14.88 15.50
N LEU A 214 33.06 14.72 15.42
CA LEU A 214 32.36 13.57 14.87
C LEU A 214 31.74 13.98 13.54
N VAL A 215 32.32 13.51 12.44
CA VAL A 215 31.98 13.98 11.10
C VAL A 215 31.35 12.86 10.26
N ASP A 216 30.15 13.10 9.75
CA ASP A 216 29.46 12.25 8.78
C ASP A 216 29.57 12.92 7.40
N LEU A 217 30.37 12.35 6.51
CA LEU A 217 30.57 12.90 5.16
C LEU A 217 29.46 12.43 4.21
N ALA A 218 29.23 13.22 3.15
CA ALA A 218 28.38 12.87 2.02
C ALA A 218 28.91 11.66 1.24
N GLY A 219 28.10 11.12 0.33
CA GLY A 219 28.50 10.04 -0.59
C GLY A 219 29.65 10.44 -1.51
N SER A 220 30.62 9.53 -1.69
CA SER A 220 31.80 9.74 -2.55
C SER A 220 31.61 9.29 -4.02
N GLU A 221 30.43 8.83 -4.41
CA GLU A 221 30.19 8.23 -5.73
C GLU A 221 30.18 9.21 -6.91
N ASN A 222 30.44 8.69 -8.11
CA ASN A 222 30.40 9.47 -9.35
C ASN A 222 28.96 9.74 -9.85
N ILE A 223 28.70 11.01 -10.12
CA ILE A 223 27.42 11.58 -10.60
C ILE A 223 26.99 10.99 -11.95
N SER A 224 27.95 10.60 -12.80
CA SER A 224 27.69 10.09 -14.15
C SER A 224 26.82 8.83 -14.16
N ARG A 225 26.86 8.01 -13.10
CA ARG A 225 26.00 6.82 -12.94
C ARG A 225 24.67 7.12 -12.27
N SER A 226 24.49 8.29 -11.65
CA SER A 226 23.27 8.64 -10.91
C SER A 226 22.13 9.19 -11.80
N GLY A 227 22.33 9.31 -13.12
CA GLY A 227 21.28 9.69 -14.08
C GLY A 227 20.73 11.12 -13.89
N ALA A 228 21.49 12.01 -13.27
CA ALA A 228 21.04 13.36 -12.92
C ALA A 228 21.06 14.32 -14.14
N LYS A 229 19.90 14.82 -14.59
CA LYS A 229 19.79 15.88 -15.62
C LYS A 229 19.70 17.29 -15.03
N ASP A 230 20.41 18.24 -15.67
CA ASP A 230 20.40 19.72 -15.72
C ASP A 230 20.10 20.63 -14.49
N GLY A 231 19.89 20.09 -13.29
CA GLY A 231 19.95 20.84 -12.03
C GLY A 231 20.65 20.05 -10.93
N ARG A 232 20.32 18.76 -10.83
CA ARG A 232 21.00 17.79 -9.97
C ARG A 232 22.47 17.57 -10.36
N ALA A 233 22.84 17.80 -11.62
CA ALA A 233 24.24 17.65 -12.06
C ALA A 233 25.17 18.73 -11.46
N ARG A 234 24.69 19.97 -11.32
CA ARG A 234 25.45 21.05 -10.65
C ARG A 234 25.55 20.83 -9.15
N GLU A 235 24.43 20.47 -8.51
CA GLU A 235 24.37 20.15 -7.08
C GLU A 235 25.30 18.98 -6.72
N ALA A 236 25.20 17.87 -7.46
CA ALA A 236 26.08 16.73 -7.26
C ALA A 236 27.54 17.10 -7.59
N GLY A 237 27.76 18.02 -8.53
CA GLY A 237 29.07 18.59 -8.86
C GLY A 237 29.71 19.31 -7.67
N SER A 238 28.95 20.13 -6.95
CA SER A 238 29.42 20.84 -5.74
C SER A 238 29.69 19.88 -4.57
N ILE A 239 28.87 18.84 -4.40
CA ILE A 239 29.09 17.83 -3.35
C ILE A 239 30.37 17.07 -3.65
N ASN A 240 30.54 16.62 -4.90
CA ASN A 240 31.75 15.94 -5.32
C ASN A 240 32.95 16.89 -5.34
N GLN A 241 32.77 18.20 -5.51
CA GLN A 241 33.86 19.17 -5.37
C GLN A 241 34.47 19.13 -3.98
N SER A 242 33.65 19.13 -2.91
CA SER A 242 34.17 19.07 -1.54
C SER A 242 34.98 17.79 -1.25
N LEU A 243 34.52 16.62 -1.73
CA LEU A 243 35.21 15.34 -1.56
C LEU A 243 36.40 15.16 -2.52
N LEU A 244 36.33 15.69 -3.74
CA LEU A 244 37.42 15.71 -4.70
C LEU A 244 38.57 16.57 -4.17
N THR A 245 38.26 17.77 -3.66
CA THR A 245 39.23 18.65 -3.02
C THR A 245 39.84 17.97 -1.80
N LEU A 246 39.05 17.27 -0.99
CA LEU A 246 39.55 16.47 0.11
C LEU A 246 40.55 15.39 -0.36
N GLY A 247 40.27 14.70 -1.47
CA GLY A 247 41.20 13.75 -2.10
C GLY A 247 42.48 14.41 -2.62
N ARG A 248 42.39 15.63 -3.17
CA ARG A 248 43.57 16.43 -3.59
C ARG A 248 44.43 16.84 -2.41
N VAL A 249 43.82 17.29 -1.31
CA VAL A 249 44.51 17.64 -0.07
C VAL A 249 45.28 16.43 0.50
N ILE A 250 44.65 15.26 0.53
CA ILE A 250 45.30 14.03 1.00
C ILE A 250 46.48 13.65 0.12
N THR A 251 46.32 13.72 -1.21
CA THR A 251 47.40 13.42 -2.15
C THR A 251 48.57 14.40 -1.95
N ALA A 252 48.29 15.70 -1.86
CA ALA A 252 49.31 16.73 -1.61
C ALA A 252 50.03 16.55 -0.26
N LEU A 253 49.32 16.11 0.79
CA LEU A 253 49.91 15.83 2.11
C LEU A 253 50.85 14.62 2.09
N VAL A 254 50.46 13.56 1.38
CA VAL A 254 51.27 12.34 1.23
C VAL A 254 52.48 12.58 0.35
N GLU A 255 52.34 13.39 -0.71
CA GLU A 255 53.43 13.80 -1.61
C GLU A 255 54.31 14.92 -1.02
N HIS A 256 53.98 15.41 0.18
CA HIS A 256 54.68 16.51 0.84
C HIS A 256 54.83 17.76 -0.04
N SER A 257 53.77 18.07 -0.81
CA SER A 257 53.72 19.27 -1.65
C SER A 257 53.82 20.54 -0.79
N GLY A 258 54.58 21.54 -1.26
CA GLY A 258 54.78 22.80 -0.53
C GLY A 258 53.50 23.62 -0.33
N HIS A 259 52.52 23.50 -1.23
CA HIS A 259 51.21 24.14 -1.11
C HIS A 259 50.10 23.09 -1.11
N VAL A 260 49.32 23.05 -0.03
CA VAL A 260 48.16 22.17 0.12
C VAL A 260 46.87 22.99 -0.04
N PRO A 261 45.97 22.64 -0.99
CA PRO A 261 44.83 23.47 -1.38
C PRO A 261 43.64 23.36 -0.42
N TYR A 262 43.82 23.65 0.87
CA TYR A 262 42.74 23.61 1.85
C TYR A 262 41.61 24.59 1.54
N ARG A 263 41.92 25.71 0.88
CA ARG A 263 40.98 26.82 0.64
C ARG A 263 39.93 26.55 -0.43
N ASP A 264 40.13 25.51 -1.24
CA ASP A 264 39.28 25.16 -2.37
C ASP A 264 37.91 24.59 -1.95
N SER A 265 37.74 24.17 -0.69
CA SER A 265 36.46 23.78 -0.10
C SER A 265 36.38 24.18 1.38
N LYS A 266 35.20 24.60 1.84
CA LYS A 266 34.95 24.86 3.27
C LYS A 266 35.14 23.61 4.12
N LEU A 267 34.87 22.42 3.58
CA LEU A 267 35.09 21.15 4.28
C LEU A 267 36.57 20.95 4.59
N THR A 268 37.44 21.15 3.60
CA THR A 268 38.89 21.00 3.79
C THR A 268 39.47 22.09 4.68
N ARG A 269 38.87 23.28 4.72
CA ARG A 269 39.23 24.32 5.71
C ARG A 269 38.86 23.88 7.13
N LEU A 270 37.66 23.33 7.34
CA LEU A 270 37.22 22.79 8.63
C LEU A 270 38.10 21.62 9.09
N LEU A 271 38.50 20.74 8.17
CA LEU A 271 39.32 19.57 8.43
C LEU A 271 40.83 19.84 8.41
N ARG A 272 41.26 21.08 8.18
CA ARG A 272 42.69 21.45 8.10
C ARG A 272 43.47 21.05 9.33
N GLU A 273 42.88 21.16 10.52
CA GLU A 273 43.55 20.71 11.76
C GLU A 273 43.62 19.18 11.86
N SER A 274 42.66 18.49 11.24
CA SER A 274 42.52 17.04 11.25
C SER A 274 43.43 16.34 10.24
N LEU A 275 43.81 17.02 9.16
CA LEU A 275 44.63 16.47 8.07
C LEU A 275 45.91 17.29 7.96
N GLY A 276 47.03 16.75 8.42
CA GLY A 276 48.33 17.44 8.45
C GLY A 276 48.47 18.48 9.57
N GLY A 277 47.58 18.48 10.56
CA GLY A 277 47.54 19.45 11.66
C GLY A 277 47.84 18.85 13.04
N LYS A 278 47.24 19.46 14.07
CA LYS A 278 47.47 19.17 15.50
C LYS A 278 46.49 18.17 16.12
N THR A 279 45.68 17.52 15.31
CA THR A 279 44.58 16.66 15.76
C THR A 279 44.88 15.19 15.47
N LYS A 280 44.50 14.29 16.39
CA LYS A 280 44.51 12.85 16.14
C LYS A 280 43.29 12.48 15.32
N THR A 281 43.48 11.79 14.20
CA THR A 281 42.39 11.59 13.24
C THR A 281 42.20 10.12 12.95
N CYS A 282 40.95 9.65 13.04
CA CYS A 282 40.53 8.32 12.68
C CYS A 282 39.56 8.39 11.50
N ILE A 283 39.86 7.59 10.47
CA ILE A 283 39.07 7.50 9.24
C ILE A 283 38.38 6.15 9.24
N ILE A 284 37.05 6.15 9.15
CA ILE A 284 36.25 4.94 9.00
C ILE A 284 35.82 4.83 7.53
N ALA A 285 36.43 3.91 6.79
CA ALA A 285 36.08 3.65 5.41
C ALA A 285 34.93 2.62 5.34
N THR A 286 33.75 3.04 4.88
CA THR A 286 32.58 2.17 4.68
C THR A 286 32.47 1.78 3.21
N ILE A 287 32.35 0.47 2.94
CA ILE A 287 32.37 -0.07 1.57
C ILE A 287 31.15 -0.96 1.31
N ALA A 288 30.74 -1.06 0.05
CA ALA A 288 29.67 -1.97 -0.37
C ALA A 288 30.27 -3.29 -0.88
N PRO A 289 29.78 -4.47 -0.44
CA PRO A 289 30.29 -5.76 -0.90
C PRO A 289 29.75 -6.18 -2.28
N THR A 290 29.07 -5.30 -3.02
CA THR A 290 28.41 -5.62 -4.28
C THR A 290 29.31 -5.37 -5.49
N VAL A 291 29.22 -6.26 -6.50
CA VAL A 291 30.01 -6.16 -7.74
C VAL A 291 29.74 -4.85 -8.49
N HIS A 292 28.50 -4.35 -8.47
CA HIS A 292 28.13 -3.10 -9.13
C HIS A 292 28.84 -1.86 -8.56
N CYS A 293 29.25 -1.93 -7.29
CA CYS A 293 29.93 -0.87 -6.54
C CYS A 293 31.44 -1.10 -6.46
N GLN A 294 31.99 -2.05 -7.23
CA GLN A 294 33.40 -2.43 -7.12
C GLN A 294 34.36 -1.28 -7.41
N GLU A 295 34.10 -0.46 -8.45
CA GLU A 295 34.93 0.69 -8.79
C GLU A 295 34.95 1.75 -7.66
N GLU A 296 33.79 2.03 -7.07
CA GLU A 296 33.66 2.98 -5.96
C GLU A 296 34.33 2.46 -4.68
N THR A 297 34.28 1.14 -4.47
CA THR A 297 34.97 0.47 -3.37
C THR A 297 36.48 0.55 -3.53
N ILE A 298 37.00 0.36 -4.75
CA ILE A 298 38.43 0.56 -5.06
C ILE A 298 38.84 2.00 -4.75
N SER A 299 38.09 2.98 -5.23
CA SER A 299 38.37 4.40 -4.96
C SER A 299 38.38 4.73 -3.47
N THR A 300 37.44 4.15 -2.71
CA THR A 300 37.35 4.33 -1.25
C THR A 300 38.55 3.72 -0.53
N LEU A 301 38.98 2.52 -0.94
CA LEU A 301 40.13 1.83 -0.36
C LEU A 301 41.45 2.50 -0.72
N ASP A 302 41.62 2.97 -1.96
CA ASP A 302 42.77 3.75 -2.40
C ASP A 302 42.88 5.05 -1.60
N TYR A 303 41.75 5.74 -1.40
CA TYR A 303 41.67 6.93 -0.57
C TYR A 303 42.11 6.65 0.87
N ALA A 304 41.54 5.63 1.51
CA ALA A 304 41.88 5.26 2.89
C ALA A 304 43.35 4.83 3.04
N HIS A 305 43.87 4.10 2.04
CA HIS A 305 45.25 3.64 2.02
C HIS A 305 46.24 4.81 1.90
N ARG A 306 45.93 5.82 1.08
CA ARG A 306 46.74 7.05 0.99
C ARG A 306 46.65 7.86 2.29
N ALA A 307 45.44 8.06 2.81
CA ALA A 307 45.21 8.86 4.00
C ALA A 307 45.94 8.32 5.24
N LYS A 308 46.15 6.99 5.32
CA LYS A 308 46.97 6.35 6.36
C LYS A 308 48.39 6.92 6.48
N ASN A 309 48.97 7.43 5.39
CA ASN A 309 50.35 7.93 5.35
C ASN A 309 50.47 9.42 5.69
N ILE A 310 49.37 10.09 6.07
CA ILE A 310 49.40 11.49 6.50
C ILE A 310 50.06 11.59 7.87
N ARG A 311 50.97 12.56 8.02
CA ARG A 311 51.65 12.84 9.28
C ARG A 311 50.97 14.00 10.00
N ASN A 312 50.37 13.72 11.15
CA ASN A 312 49.85 14.73 12.07
C ASN A 312 50.81 14.90 13.27
N ARG A 313 50.80 16.08 13.90
CA ARG A 313 51.57 16.38 15.12
C ARG A 313 50.60 16.72 16.25
N PRO A 314 49.99 15.71 16.91
CA PRO A 314 49.02 15.96 17.96
C PRO A 314 49.65 16.65 19.18
N GLU A 315 48.97 17.68 19.68
CA GLU A 315 49.39 18.48 20.83
C GLU A 315 48.28 18.50 21.88
N VAL A 316 48.66 18.50 23.17
CA VAL A 316 47.70 18.60 24.29
C VAL A 316 47.37 20.07 24.51
N ASN A 317 46.08 20.42 24.51
CA ASN A 317 45.67 21.80 24.79
C ASN A 317 45.56 22.02 26.29
N GLN A 318 46.59 22.61 26.87
CA GLN A 318 46.60 23.07 28.25
C GLN A 318 46.60 24.59 28.27
N LYS A 319 45.58 25.18 28.89
CA LYS A 319 45.52 26.62 29.14
C LYS A 319 45.78 26.86 30.62
N ILE A 320 46.87 27.56 30.91
CA ILE A 320 47.17 28.05 32.25
C ILE A 320 46.13 29.12 32.60
N SER A 321 45.62 29.10 33.84
CA SER A 321 44.60 30.05 34.29
C SER A 321 45.08 31.51 34.17
N LYS A 322 44.17 32.43 33.81
CA LYS A 322 44.45 33.88 33.67
C LYS A 322 45.10 34.47 34.92
N THR A 323 44.74 33.96 36.10
CA THR A 323 45.29 34.42 37.39
C THR A 323 46.77 34.07 37.57
N ALA A 324 47.22 32.92 37.05
CA ALA A 324 48.62 32.52 37.07
C ALA A 324 49.44 33.31 36.02
N MET A 325 48.90 33.49 34.81
CA MET A 325 49.56 34.26 33.75
C MET A 325 49.72 35.76 34.10
N ILE A 326 48.74 36.37 34.77
CA ILE A 326 48.84 37.75 35.27
C ILE A 326 49.95 37.86 36.33
N LYS A 327 50.09 36.86 37.20
CA LYS A 327 51.12 36.82 38.24
C LYS A 327 52.53 36.74 37.64
N GLU A 328 52.70 35.95 36.59
CA GLU A 328 53.98 35.82 35.86
C GLU A 328 54.35 37.11 35.10
N MET A 329 53.43 37.66 34.31
CA MET A 329 53.65 38.95 33.61
C MET A 329 53.97 40.09 34.59
N SER A 330 53.33 40.12 35.76
CA SER A 330 53.61 41.13 36.78
C SER A 330 55.03 41.00 37.38
N SER A 331 55.56 39.78 37.47
CA SER A 331 56.93 39.53 37.96
C SER A 331 57.99 39.91 36.92
N GLU A 332 57.71 39.70 35.64
CA GLU A 332 58.59 40.13 34.54
C GLU A 332 58.67 41.66 34.40
N MET A 333 57.53 42.36 34.53
CA MET A 333 57.52 43.83 34.49
C MET A 333 58.39 44.45 35.58
N GLU A 334 58.48 43.82 36.75
CA GLU A 334 59.27 44.34 37.87
C GLU A 334 60.79 44.16 37.64
N LYS A 335 61.22 43.03 37.06
CA LYS A 335 62.63 42.80 36.68
C LYS A 335 63.10 43.82 35.64
N LEU A 336 62.32 44.01 34.58
CA LEU A 336 62.68 44.92 33.49
C LEU A 336 62.75 46.39 33.95
N ARG A 337 61.92 46.77 34.93
CA ARG A 337 62.00 48.11 35.55
C ARG A 337 63.30 48.31 36.33
N GLN A 338 63.79 47.29 37.03
CA GLN A 338 65.04 47.38 37.78
C GLN A 338 66.26 47.50 36.86
N GLU A 339 66.28 46.78 35.73
CA GLU A 339 67.36 46.87 34.74
C GLU A 339 67.45 48.26 34.08
N LEU A 340 66.30 48.89 33.81
CA LEU A 340 66.25 50.25 33.24
C LEU A 340 66.75 51.34 34.20
N VAL A 341 66.53 51.17 35.51
CA VAL A 341 67.03 52.10 36.53
C VAL A 341 68.56 52.03 36.62
N ALA A 342 69.13 50.81 36.60
CA ALA A 342 70.57 50.60 36.62
C ALA A 342 71.30 51.20 35.40
N GLN A 343 70.66 51.24 34.23
CA GLN A 343 71.23 51.90 33.04
C GLN A 343 71.15 53.43 33.07
N ARG A 344 70.21 54.02 33.84
CA ARG A 344 70.00 55.48 33.88
C ARG A 344 71.00 56.23 34.77
N GLU A 345 71.65 55.58 35.73
CA GLU A 345 72.54 56.24 36.71
C GLU A 345 73.98 56.55 36.20
N ARG A 346 74.18 56.66 34.87
CA ARG A 346 75.50 56.96 34.25
C ARG A 346 76.06 58.35 34.63
N ASN A 347 77.01 58.39 35.58
CA ASN A 347 77.81 59.57 35.97
C ASN A 347 78.76 60.05 34.84
N GLY A 348 78.74 61.37 34.55
CA GLY A 348 79.48 62.02 33.46
C GLY A 348 80.95 62.38 33.77
N VAL A 349 81.81 62.28 32.76
CA VAL A 349 83.27 62.48 32.83
C VAL A 349 83.65 63.87 32.31
N TYR A 350 84.48 64.59 33.06
CA TYR A 350 85.12 65.84 32.67
C TYR A 350 86.20 65.59 31.61
N VAL A 351 86.12 66.28 30.47
CA VAL A 351 87.02 66.11 29.32
C VAL A 351 88.10 67.20 29.32
N PRO A 352 89.39 66.84 29.39
CA PRO A 352 90.51 67.81 29.37
C PRO A 352 90.63 68.57 28.04
N THR A 353 91.14 69.80 28.10
CA THR A 353 91.21 70.77 27.00
C THR A 353 91.95 70.29 25.74
N GLU A 354 92.88 69.35 25.85
CA GLU A 354 93.56 68.72 24.70
C GLU A 354 92.62 67.80 23.90
N ARG A 355 91.71 67.09 24.57
CA ARG A 355 90.66 66.30 23.90
C ARG A 355 89.65 67.21 23.21
N TYR A 356 89.34 68.37 23.78
CA TYR A 356 88.44 69.34 23.15
C TYR A 356 88.99 69.88 21.81
N GLN A 357 90.32 70.03 21.69
CA GLN A 357 90.95 70.47 20.45
C GLN A 357 91.03 69.36 19.39
N GLN A 358 91.22 68.10 19.81
CA GLN A 358 91.08 66.94 18.92
C GLN A 358 89.63 66.78 18.45
N ASP A 359 88.66 66.92 19.36
CA ASP A 359 87.23 66.88 19.05
C ASP A 359 86.83 68.01 18.11
N GLU A 360 87.40 69.23 18.21
CA GLU A 360 87.13 70.30 17.24
C GLU A 360 87.65 69.97 15.83
N LEU A 361 88.82 69.35 15.71
CA LEU A 361 89.35 68.89 14.42
C LEU A 361 88.47 67.76 13.84
N GLU A 362 88.05 66.83 14.70
CA GLU A 362 87.11 65.76 14.35
C GLU A 362 85.74 66.32 13.97
N ARG A 363 85.25 67.38 14.62
CA ARG A 363 83.98 68.06 14.30
C ARG A 363 84.04 68.75 12.95
N VAL A 364 85.19 69.29 12.55
CA VAL A 364 85.38 69.86 11.21
C VAL A 364 85.35 68.76 10.15
N GLN A 365 86.06 67.65 10.38
CA GLN A 365 86.03 66.48 9.48
C GLN A 365 84.64 65.85 9.40
N LEU A 366 83.92 65.72 10.53
CA LEU A 366 82.53 65.29 10.57
C LEU A 366 81.63 66.26 9.81
N ARG A 367 81.86 67.57 9.88
CA ARG A 367 81.08 68.57 9.15
C ARG A 367 81.17 68.39 7.65
N ASP A 368 82.36 68.07 7.15
CA ASP A 368 82.59 67.86 5.73
C ASP A 368 82.03 66.50 5.27
N GLN A 369 82.12 65.45 6.09
CA GLN A 369 81.42 64.19 5.82
C GLN A 369 79.90 64.35 5.84
N VAL A 370 79.35 65.15 6.77
CA VAL A 370 77.91 65.45 6.84
C VAL A 370 77.45 66.25 5.61
N LYS A 371 78.28 67.12 5.04
CA LYS A 371 77.97 67.81 3.78
C LYS A 371 77.93 66.83 2.61
N ALA A 372 78.92 65.93 2.49
CA ALA A 372 78.94 64.92 1.43
C ALA A 372 77.72 63.98 1.51
N LEU A 373 77.41 63.47 2.71
CA LEU A 373 76.23 62.63 2.94
C LEU A 373 74.90 63.37 2.68
N ARG A 374 74.84 64.69 2.92
CA ARG A 374 73.65 65.49 2.60
C ARG A 374 73.41 65.64 1.11
N GLU A 375 74.47 65.72 0.31
CA GLU A 375 74.38 65.77 -1.16
C GLU A 375 73.92 64.40 -1.71
N GLU A 376 74.48 63.29 -1.22
CA GLU A 376 74.03 61.93 -1.57
C GLU A 376 72.56 61.70 -1.18
N MET A 377 72.17 62.05 0.04
CA MET A 377 70.78 61.93 0.49
C MET A 377 69.81 62.80 -0.31
N LYS A 378 70.27 63.89 -0.91
CA LYS A 378 69.43 64.76 -1.74
C LYS A 378 69.16 64.11 -3.10
N LEU A 379 70.18 63.52 -3.72
CA LEU A 379 70.07 62.73 -4.95
C LEU A 379 69.15 61.52 -4.76
N GLU A 380 69.34 60.74 -3.69
CA GLU A 380 68.46 59.61 -3.38
C GLU A 380 67.01 60.05 -3.12
N ARG A 381 66.80 61.22 -2.48
CA ARG A 381 65.46 61.79 -2.29
C ARG A 381 64.78 62.14 -3.63
N GLU A 382 65.51 62.74 -4.56
CA GLU A 382 64.98 63.11 -5.87
C GLU A 382 64.63 61.86 -6.69
N GLU A 383 65.44 60.79 -6.62
CA GLU A 383 65.12 59.50 -7.24
C GLU A 383 63.89 58.84 -6.61
N PHE A 384 63.79 58.86 -5.27
CA PHE A 384 62.65 58.31 -4.54
C PHE A 384 61.35 59.06 -4.84
N GLU A 385 61.40 60.39 -4.96
CA GLU A 385 60.26 61.22 -5.37
C GLU A 385 59.78 60.88 -6.78
N GLN A 386 60.68 60.69 -7.74
CA GLN A 386 60.30 60.27 -9.10
C GLN A 386 59.66 58.88 -9.12
N GLN A 387 60.11 57.96 -8.27
CA GLN A 387 59.54 56.62 -8.18
C GLN A 387 58.17 56.63 -7.51
N LEU A 388 57.97 57.47 -6.50
CA LEU A 388 56.68 57.69 -5.85
C LEU A 388 55.65 58.26 -6.83
N GLU A 389 56.05 59.24 -7.65
CA GLU A 389 55.15 59.87 -8.64
C GLU A 389 54.73 58.86 -9.72
N LYS A 390 55.65 58.00 -10.18
CA LYS A 390 55.32 56.89 -11.11
C LYS A 390 54.30 55.92 -10.51
N GLN A 391 54.51 55.50 -9.26
CA GLN A 391 53.56 54.60 -8.56
C GLN A 391 52.19 55.25 -8.37
N LYS A 392 52.15 56.56 -8.11
CA LYS A 392 50.91 57.31 -7.91
C LYS A 392 50.06 57.34 -9.19
N VAL A 393 50.68 57.63 -10.34
CA VAL A 393 50.01 57.60 -11.65
C VAL A 393 49.50 56.19 -12.00
N GLU A 394 50.28 55.15 -11.67
CA GLU A 394 49.89 53.76 -11.93
C GLU A 394 48.70 53.33 -11.04
N SER A 395 48.72 53.73 -9.76
CA SER A 395 47.60 53.54 -8.83
C SER A 395 46.33 54.24 -9.32
N GLU A 396 46.42 55.50 -9.76
CA GLU A 396 45.26 56.25 -10.30
C GLU A 396 44.65 55.59 -11.54
N ARG A 397 45.47 55.00 -12.42
CA ARG A 397 44.96 54.21 -13.56
C ARG A 397 44.20 52.97 -13.11
N THR A 398 44.71 52.24 -12.12
CA THR A 398 44.03 51.04 -11.61
C THR A 398 42.71 51.39 -10.93
N ILE A 399 42.65 52.51 -10.19
CA ILE A 399 41.41 52.99 -9.55
C ILE A 399 40.33 53.25 -10.60
N LYS A 400 40.65 53.99 -11.68
CA LYS A 400 39.69 54.23 -12.78
C LYS A 400 39.17 52.94 -13.42
N GLN A 401 40.05 51.96 -13.66
CA GLN A 401 39.64 50.66 -14.21
C GLN A 401 38.72 49.87 -13.26
N LEU A 402 38.93 49.99 -11.95
CA LEU A 402 38.08 49.36 -10.94
C LEU A 402 36.73 50.06 -10.83
N GLU A 403 36.69 51.39 -10.95
CA GLU A 403 35.44 52.17 -10.96
C GLU A 403 34.56 51.81 -12.18
N GLU A 404 35.14 51.68 -13.38
CA GLU A 404 34.42 51.24 -14.58
C GLU A 404 33.86 49.81 -14.43
N LYS A 405 34.66 48.90 -13.88
CA LYS A 405 34.20 47.52 -13.62
C LYS A 405 33.10 47.48 -12.55
N ALA A 406 33.21 48.30 -11.50
CA ALA A 406 32.19 48.40 -10.46
C ALA A 406 30.87 48.94 -11.03
N ALA A 407 30.92 49.91 -11.95
CA ALA A 407 29.74 50.42 -12.64
C ALA A 407 29.08 49.32 -13.51
N GLY A 408 29.86 48.54 -14.25
CA GLY A 408 29.34 47.41 -15.05
C GLY A 408 28.72 46.30 -14.20
N LEU A 409 29.36 45.93 -13.08
CA LEU A 409 28.81 44.94 -12.16
C LEU A 409 27.50 45.42 -11.52
N LYS A 410 27.36 46.73 -11.26
CA LYS A 410 26.11 47.30 -10.72
C LYS A 410 24.94 47.16 -11.69
N THR A 411 25.17 47.44 -12.99
CA THR A 411 24.14 47.23 -14.02
C THR A 411 23.76 45.76 -14.19
N ASP A 412 24.72 44.84 -14.04
CA ASP A 412 24.45 43.40 -14.09
C ASP A 412 23.63 42.93 -12.90
N ILE A 413 23.87 43.47 -11.69
CA ILE A 413 23.08 43.18 -10.49
C ILE A 413 21.63 43.64 -10.70
N GLU A 414 21.42 44.89 -11.15
CA GLU A 414 20.07 45.42 -11.41
C GLU A 414 19.32 44.58 -12.46
N TYR A 415 20.02 44.11 -13.51
CA TYR A 415 19.45 43.21 -14.50
C TYR A 415 19.08 41.83 -13.92
N MET A 416 19.95 41.25 -13.08
CA MET A 416 19.70 39.95 -12.45
C MET A 416 18.57 40.02 -11.41
N GLU A 417 18.46 41.11 -10.66
CA GLU A 417 17.35 41.36 -9.73
C GLU A 417 16.01 41.42 -10.46
N SER A 418 15.95 42.13 -11.60
CA SER A 418 14.74 42.17 -12.44
C SER A 418 14.35 40.77 -12.94
N ARG A 419 15.32 39.95 -13.35
CA ARG A 419 15.07 38.56 -13.78
C ARG A 419 14.63 37.65 -12.64
N LEU A 420 15.18 37.86 -11.45
CA LEU A 420 14.80 37.10 -10.26
C LEU A 420 13.36 37.43 -9.83
N GLN A 421 12.94 38.69 -9.94
CA GLN A 421 11.56 39.10 -9.71
C GLN A 421 10.59 38.43 -10.70
N GLU A 422 10.94 38.41 -11.99
CA GLU A 422 10.12 37.77 -13.02
C GLU A 422 10.03 36.25 -12.84
N ALA A 423 11.15 35.59 -12.52
CA ALA A 423 11.18 34.17 -12.19
C ALA A 423 10.35 33.85 -10.94
N SER A 424 10.44 34.67 -9.89
CA SER A 424 9.66 34.49 -8.65
C SER A 424 8.16 34.61 -8.90
N ARG A 425 7.74 35.59 -9.71
CA ARG A 425 6.34 35.71 -10.14
C ARG A 425 5.86 34.47 -10.89
N THR A 426 6.67 33.97 -11.82
CA THR A 426 6.34 32.76 -12.60
C THR A 426 6.23 31.52 -11.70
N ILE A 427 7.08 31.40 -10.67
CA ILE A 427 7.00 30.32 -9.68
C ILE A 427 5.69 30.41 -8.90
N HIS A 428 5.29 31.61 -8.48
CA HIS A 428 4.06 31.82 -7.72
C HIS A 428 2.81 31.47 -8.54
N GLU A 429 2.77 31.89 -9.81
CA GLU A 429 1.71 31.53 -10.75
C GLU A 429 1.62 30.00 -10.94
N ARG A 430 2.77 29.31 -11.07
CA ARG A 430 2.80 27.84 -11.16
C ARG A 430 2.38 27.14 -9.88
N GLN A 431 2.78 27.67 -8.71
CA GLN A 431 2.36 27.12 -7.42
C GLN A 431 0.85 27.21 -7.23
N PHE A 432 0.22 28.31 -7.65
CA PHE A 432 -1.23 28.45 -7.64
C PHE A 432 -1.91 27.39 -8.52
N VAL A 433 -1.41 27.17 -9.74
CA VAL A 433 -1.94 26.14 -10.65
C VAL A 433 -1.77 24.73 -10.08
N ILE A 434 -0.63 24.43 -9.46
CA ILE A 434 -0.39 23.14 -8.81
C ILE A 434 -1.35 22.93 -7.63
N ALA A 435 -1.58 23.97 -6.81
CA ALA A 435 -2.53 23.88 -5.70
C ALA A 435 -3.97 23.63 -6.19
N ALA A 436 -4.39 24.31 -7.26
CA ALA A 436 -5.69 24.09 -7.88
C ALA A 436 -5.83 22.67 -8.47
N HIS A 437 -4.79 22.15 -9.13
CA HIS A 437 -4.79 20.78 -9.63
C HIS A 437 -4.85 19.74 -8.52
N ARG A 438 -4.10 19.97 -7.43
CA ARG A 438 -4.11 19.07 -6.29
C ARG A 438 -5.49 18.98 -5.64
N GLN A 439 -6.18 20.11 -5.48
CA GLN A 439 -7.56 20.11 -4.97
C GLN A 439 -8.49 19.32 -5.89
N ALA A 440 -8.38 19.53 -7.21
CA ALA A 440 -9.19 18.78 -8.17
C ALA A 440 -8.89 17.27 -8.15
N GLU A 441 -7.63 16.87 -7.94
CA GLU A 441 -7.25 15.46 -7.76
C GLU A 441 -7.82 14.86 -6.47
N GLU A 442 -7.80 15.61 -5.36
CA GLU A 442 -8.40 15.21 -4.08
C GLU A 442 -9.93 15.03 -4.24
N ASP A 443 -10.61 15.97 -4.89
CA ASP A 443 -12.05 15.87 -5.14
C ASP A 443 -12.40 14.66 -6.04
N ILE A 444 -11.61 14.39 -7.09
CA ILE A 444 -11.81 13.22 -7.97
C ILE A 444 -11.58 11.92 -7.19
N ALA A 445 -10.57 11.87 -6.32
CA ALA A 445 -10.29 10.70 -5.49
C ALA A 445 -11.43 10.39 -4.53
N GLU A 446 -12.02 11.42 -3.90
CA GLU A 446 -13.20 11.24 -3.03
C GLU A 446 -14.41 10.69 -3.79
N HIS A 447 -14.70 11.24 -4.98
CA HIS A 447 -15.81 10.73 -5.81
C HIS A 447 -15.58 9.29 -6.29
N ALA A 448 -14.33 8.95 -6.65
CA ALA A 448 -13.98 7.59 -7.06
C ALA A 448 -14.15 6.59 -5.91
N GLU A 449 -13.79 6.97 -4.67
CA GLU A 449 -13.95 6.13 -3.49
C GLU A 449 -15.43 5.95 -3.12
N ALA A 450 -16.25 7.00 -3.24
CA ALA A 450 -17.70 6.91 -3.06
C ALA A 450 -18.35 5.95 -4.06
N LEU A 451 -18.00 6.07 -5.35
CA LEU A 451 -18.50 5.18 -6.40
C LEU A 451 -18.06 3.72 -6.17
N ARG A 452 -16.83 3.51 -5.70
CA ARG A 452 -16.33 2.17 -5.35
C ARG A 452 -17.19 1.54 -4.24
N LEU A 453 -17.54 2.30 -3.21
CA LEU A 453 -18.38 1.83 -2.10
C LEU A 453 -19.81 1.50 -2.56
N GLU A 454 -20.39 2.31 -3.45
CA GLU A 454 -21.70 2.02 -4.05
C GLU A 454 -21.67 0.76 -4.91
N LEU A 455 -20.62 0.57 -5.71
CA LEU A 455 -20.45 -0.64 -6.52
C LEU A 455 -20.31 -1.89 -5.65
N GLU A 456 -19.58 -1.80 -4.54
CA GLU A 456 -19.46 -2.88 -3.56
C GLU A 456 -20.79 -3.19 -2.86
N ALA A 457 -21.62 -2.17 -2.60
CA ALA A 457 -22.97 -2.38 -2.08
C ALA A 457 -23.85 -3.10 -3.10
N ALA A 458 -23.89 -2.63 -4.35
CA ALA A 458 -24.66 -3.28 -5.41
C ALA A 458 -24.23 -4.74 -5.65
N ILE A 459 -22.93 -5.04 -5.59
CA ILE A 459 -22.43 -6.42 -5.69
C ILE A 459 -22.91 -7.28 -4.52
N ARG A 460 -23.00 -6.74 -3.30
CA ARG A 460 -23.56 -7.45 -2.15
C ARG A 460 -25.04 -7.75 -2.35
N ASP A 461 -25.82 -6.76 -2.77
CA ASP A 461 -27.26 -6.91 -2.99
C ASP A 461 -27.56 -7.95 -4.08
N ILE A 462 -26.79 -7.94 -5.18
CA ILE A 462 -26.90 -8.94 -6.24
C ILE A 462 -26.62 -10.35 -5.69
N ARG A 463 -25.60 -10.51 -4.85
CA ARG A 463 -25.27 -11.81 -4.24
C ARG A 463 -26.40 -12.32 -3.34
N GLU A 464 -26.98 -11.46 -2.52
CA GLU A 464 -28.12 -11.82 -1.66
C GLU A 464 -29.36 -12.23 -2.47
N LEU A 465 -29.59 -11.57 -3.60
CA LEU A 465 -30.68 -11.89 -4.51
C LEU A 465 -30.45 -13.25 -5.20
N PHE A 466 -29.21 -13.55 -5.62
CA PHE A 466 -28.85 -14.87 -6.16
C PHE A 466 -29.02 -15.99 -5.13
N THR A 467 -28.63 -15.78 -3.87
CA THR A 467 -28.85 -16.78 -2.81
C THR A 467 -30.34 -17.05 -2.61
N SER A 468 -31.16 -15.99 -2.54
CA SER A 468 -32.61 -16.11 -2.38
C SER A 468 -33.25 -16.85 -3.56
N MET A 469 -32.83 -16.56 -4.80
CA MET A 469 -33.33 -17.24 -6.00
C MET A 469 -32.94 -18.73 -6.02
N THR A 470 -31.77 -19.06 -5.51
CA THR A 470 -31.29 -20.46 -5.43
C THR A 470 -32.09 -21.24 -4.39
N GLU A 471 -32.39 -20.64 -3.25
CA GLU A 471 -33.26 -21.22 -2.21
C GLU A 471 -34.68 -21.44 -2.72
N LEU A 472 -35.27 -20.43 -3.38
CA LEU A 472 -36.61 -20.52 -3.97
C LEU A 472 -36.68 -21.63 -5.04
N SER A 473 -35.65 -21.75 -5.88
CA SER A 473 -35.57 -22.82 -6.88
C SER A 473 -35.46 -24.20 -6.24
N GLY A 474 -34.73 -24.31 -5.14
CA GLY A 474 -34.63 -25.54 -4.34
C GLY A 474 -35.97 -25.97 -3.75
N MET A 475 -36.75 -25.03 -3.18
CA MET A 475 -38.08 -25.33 -2.66
C MET A 475 -39.05 -25.81 -3.74
N HIS A 476 -39.10 -25.12 -4.89
CA HIS A 476 -39.94 -25.55 -6.02
C HIS A 476 -39.55 -26.94 -6.54
N GLY A 477 -38.25 -27.28 -6.54
CA GLY A 477 -37.79 -28.64 -6.84
C GLY A 477 -38.33 -29.67 -5.84
N GLY A 478 -38.28 -29.35 -4.55
CA GLY A 478 -38.83 -30.19 -3.48
C GLY A 478 -40.33 -30.45 -3.61
N ASP A 479 -41.12 -29.40 -3.88
CA ASP A 479 -42.57 -29.51 -4.08
C ASP A 479 -42.92 -30.35 -5.32
N ARG A 480 -42.15 -30.20 -6.40
CA ARG A 480 -42.33 -31.01 -7.62
C ARG A 480 -42.09 -32.49 -7.36
N ASP A 481 -41.06 -32.84 -6.59
CA ASP A 481 -40.77 -34.22 -6.22
C ASP A 481 -41.79 -34.80 -5.23
N ALA A 482 -42.33 -33.98 -4.32
CA ALA A 482 -43.39 -34.38 -3.41
C ALA A 482 -44.71 -34.66 -4.17
N MET A 483 -45.05 -33.81 -5.15
CA MET A 483 -46.24 -33.99 -5.99
C MET A 483 -46.13 -35.24 -6.86
N ARG A 484 -44.97 -35.48 -7.48
CA ARG A 484 -44.72 -36.67 -8.30
C ARG A 484 -44.83 -37.97 -7.49
N ARG A 485 -44.29 -37.99 -6.26
CA ARG A 485 -44.42 -39.12 -5.33
C ARG A 485 -45.87 -39.38 -4.95
N THR A 486 -46.62 -38.34 -4.65
CA THR A 486 -48.05 -38.43 -4.28
C THR A 486 -48.89 -38.98 -5.44
N GLN A 487 -48.59 -38.55 -6.68
CA GLN A 487 -49.25 -39.03 -7.89
C GLN A 487 -48.98 -40.53 -8.15
N GLN A 488 -47.74 -40.98 -7.98
CA GLN A 488 -47.38 -42.39 -8.15
C GLN A 488 -48.05 -43.28 -7.11
N LEU A 489 -48.08 -42.84 -5.84
CA LEU A 489 -48.70 -43.59 -4.75
C LEU A 489 -50.21 -43.73 -4.92
N THR A 490 -50.89 -42.65 -5.33
CA THR A 490 -52.34 -42.66 -5.57
C THR A 490 -52.71 -43.55 -6.76
N ARG A 491 -51.93 -43.51 -7.85
CA ARG A 491 -52.11 -44.42 -8.99
C ARG A 491 -51.98 -45.89 -8.59
N ALA A 492 -50.94 -46.24 -7.85
CA ALA A 492 -50.72 -47.62 -7.39
C ALA A 492 -51.88 -48.13 -6.51
N ARG A 493 -52.41 -47.28 -5.61
CA ARG A 493 -53.57 -47.62 -4.78
C ARG A 493 -54.86 -47.81 -5.60
N LEU A 494 -55.09 -46.96 -6.60
CA LEU A 494 -56.25 -47.07 -7.51
C LEU A 494 -56.20 -48.36 -8.34
N GLU A 495 -55.02 -48.71 -8.88
CA GLU A 495 -54.83 -49.95 -9.64
C GLU A 495 -55.05 -51.19 -8.75
N SER A 496 -54.55 -51.17 -7.50
CA SER A 496 -54.78 -52.24 -6.52
C SER A 496 -56.25 -52.37 -6.09
N LEU A 497 -56.97 -51.27 -5.94
CA LEU A 497 -58.39 -51.28 -5.58
C LEU A 497 -59.24 -51.84 -6.73
N SER A 498 -58.94 -51.40 -7.95
CA SER A 498 -59.63 -51.86 -9.17
C SER A 498 -59.48 -53.37 -9.37
N SER A 499 -58.26 -53.92 -9.20
CA SER A 499 -58.02 -55.36 -9.34
C SER A 499 -58.71 -56.18 -8.25
N SER A 500 -58.67 -55.72 -7.00
CA SER A 500 -59.34 -56.39 -5.87
C SER A 500 -60.86 -56.42 -6.07
N LEU A 501 -61.44 -55.31 -6.54
CA LEU A 501 -62.88 -55.21 -6.77
C LEU A 501 -63.34 -56.07 -7.95
N THR A 502 -62.58 -56.09 -9.04
CA THR A 502 -62.87 -56.95 -10.20
C THR A 502 -62.91 -58.42 -9.78
N SER A 503 -61.92 -58.86 -8.99
CA SER A 503 -61.88 -60.23 -8.45
C SER A 503 -63.08 -60.54 -7.53
N ALA A 504 -63.52 -59.60 -6.70
CA ALA A 504 -64.68 -59.78 -5.84
C ALA A 504 -65.98 -59.92 -6.64
N VAL A 505 -66.17 -59.10 -7.68
CA VAL A 505 -67.33 -59.16 -8.57
C VAL A 505 -67.35 -60.47 -9.35
N ASP A 506 -66.21 -60.94 -9.86
CA ASP A 506 -66.15 -62.20 -10.60
C ASP A 506 -66.47 -63.40 -9.69
N LYS A 507 -65.97 -63.40 -8.44
CA LYS A 507 -66.34 -64.43 -7.44
C LYS A 507 -67.84 -64.46 -7.16
N GLN A 508 -68.46 -63.29 -6.98
CA GLN A 508 -69.90 -63.20 -6.71
C GLN A 508 -70.72 -63.66 -7.92
N ARG A 509 -70.28 -63.32 -9.14
CA ARG A 509 -70.91 -63.80 -10.38
C ARG A 509 -70.86 -65.32 -10.49
N GLN A 510 -69.73 -65.93 -10.18
CA GLN A 510 -69.56 -67.38 -10.25
C GLN A 510 -70.44 -68.10 -9.23
N GLN A 511 -70.52 -67.59 -7.99
CA GLN A 511 -71.44 -68.11 -6.97
C GLN A 511 -72.91 -68.07 -7.41
N LEU A 512 -73.34 -67.00 -8.08
CA LEU A 512 -74.71 -66.90 -8.61
C LEU A 512 -74.97 -67.88 -9.76
N GLN A 513 -73.98 -68.11 -10.62
CA GLN A 513 -74.08 -69.09 -11.70
C GLN A 513 -74.18 -70.52 -11.16
N ASP A 514 -73.37 -70.87 -10.16
CA ASP A 514 -73.40 -72.19 -9.52
C ASP A 514 -74.73 -72.45 -8.78
N MET A 515 -75.27 -71.42 -8.12
CA MET A 515 -76.59 -71.47 -7.47
C MET A 515 -77.71 -71.71 -8.49
N SER A 516 -77.69 -70.98 -9.61
CA SER A 516 -78.67 -71.12 -10.70
C SER A 516 -78.62 -72.51 -11.35
N ALA A 517 -77.43 -73.03 -11.60
CA ALA A 517 -77.25 -74.38 -12.14
C ALA A 517 -77.80 -75.46 -11.19
N SER A 518 -77.56 -75.30 -9.89
CA SER A 518 -78.09 -76.21 -8.86
C SER A 518 -79.63 -76.19 -8.78
N LEU A 519 -80.24 -75.01 -8.92
CA LEU A 519 -81.70 -74.85 -8.95
C LEU A 519 -82.33 -75.50 -10.19
N LEU A 520 -81.72 -75.35 -11.37
CA LEU A 520 -82.19 -75.99 -12.60
C LEU A 520 -82.11 -77.52 -12.51
N ALA A 521 -81.02 -78.05 -11.93
CA ALA A 521 -80.87 -79.48 -11.68
C ALA A 521 -81.94 -80.00 -10.70
N PHE A 522 -82.21 -79.27 -9.62
CA PHE A 522 -83.26 -79.61 -8.66
C PHE A 522 -84.66 -79.62 -9.32
N LYS A 523 -84.97 -78.62 -10.15
CA LYS A 523 -86.22 -78.55 -10.92
C LYS A 523 -86.39 -79.77 -11.82
N ALA A 524 -85.36 -80.10 -12.60
CA ALA A 524 -85.40 -81.25 -13.52
C ALA A 524 -85.63 -82.58 -12.78
N GLN A 525 -85.00 -82.76 -11.62
CA GLN A 525 -85.21 -83.94 -10.78
C GLN A 525 -86.66 -84.03 -10.28
N LYS A 526 -87.25 -82.91 -9.84
CA LYS A 526 -88.63 -82.90 -9.35
C LYS A 526 -89.68 -83.13 -10.44
N GLU A 527 -89.45 -82.61 -11.64
CA GLU A 527 -90.30 -82.94 -12.79
C GLU A 527 -90.24 -84.44 -13.14
N GLN A 528 -89.07 -85.06 -13.05
CA GLN A 528 -88.92 -86.49 -13.26
C GLN A 528 -89.66 -87.31 -12.19
N ASP A 529 -89.54 -86.94 -10.91
CA ASP A 529 -90.26 -87.58 -9.80
C ASP A 529 -91.79 -87.49 -10.02
N LEU A 530 -92.29 -86.33 -10.46
CA LEU A 530 -93.71 -86.12 -10.74
C LEU A 530 -94.21 -87.00 -11.89
N ARG A 531 -93.45 -87.11 -12.99
CA ARG A 531 -93.79 -88.00 -14.12
C ARG A 531 -93.87 -89.47 -13.69
N GLN A 532 -92.97 -89.91 -12.81
CA GLN A 532 -93.01 -91.28 -12.27
C GLN A 532 -94.26 -91.53 -11.41
N LEU A 533 -94.65 -90.56 -10.60
CA LEU A 533 -95.88 -90.63 -9.80
C LEU A 533 -97.12 -90.73 -10.68
N THR A 534 -97.24 -89.89 -11.71
CA THR A 534 -98.37 -89.94 -12.66
C THR A 534 -98.45 -91.30 -13.36
N ALA A 535 -97.32 -91.83 -13.85
CA ALA A 535 -97.28 -93.14 -14.49
C ALA A 535 -97.69 -94.30 -13.56
N ARG A 536 -97.35 -94.22 -12.26
CA ARG A 536 -97.82 -95.21 -11.26
C ARG A 536 -99.33 -95.13 -11.05
N THR A 537 -99.88 -93.92 -11.00
CA THR A 537 -101.33 -93.70 -10.86
C THR A 537 -102.08 -94.25 -12.06
N ASP A 538 -101.61 -94.02 -13.29
CA ASP A 538 -102.22 -94.55 -14.52
C ASP A 538 -102.18 -96.09 -14.58
N ASN A 539 -101.06 -96.69 -14.16
CA ASN A 539 -100.94 -98.16 -14.05
C ASN A 539 -101.89 -98.73 -12.99
N MET A 540 -102.07 -98.03 -11.87
CA MET A 540 -103.02 -98.44 -10.84
C MET A 540 -104.47 -98.34 -11.36
N GLN A 541 -104.79 -97.29 -12.12
CA GLN A 541 -106.10 -97.10 -12.74
C GLN A 541 -106.43 -98.20 -13.76
N THR A 542 -105.48 -98.56 -14.62
CA THR A 542 -105.67 -99.66 -15.60
C THR A 542 -105.85 -101.01 -14.91
N THR A 543 -105.11 -101.27 -13.83
CA THR A 543 -105.24 -102.51 -13.05
C THR A 543 -106.63 -102.62 -12.39
N ILE A 544 -107.10 -101.54 -11.75
CA ILE A 544 -108.44 -101.49 -11.14
C ILE A 544 -109.53 -101.73 -12.19
N THR A 545 -109.41 -101.08 -13.36
CA THR A 545 -110.37 -101.24 -14.46
C THR A 545 -110.40 -102.69 -14.99
N SER A 546 -109.24 -103.34 -15.09
CA SER A 546 -109.12 -104.75 -15.49
C SER A 546 -109.71 -105.72 -14.46
N MET A 547 -109.51 -105.48 -13.15
CA MET A 547 -110.12 -106.31 -12.10
C MET A 547 -111.64 -106.19 -12.11
N LEU A 548 -112.17 -104.99 -12.35
CA LEU A 548 -113.61 -104.76 -12.45
C LEU A 548 -114.24 -105.44 -13.66
N SER A 549 -113.59 -105.43 -14.83
CA SER A 549 -114.11 -106.12 -16.01
C SER A 549 -114.14 -107.65 -15.82
N THR A 550 -113.19 -108.22 -15.07
CA THR A 550 -113.20 -109.65 -14.73
C THR A 550 -114.32 -110.00 -13.75
N VAL A 551 -114.60 -109.14 -12.77
CA VAL A 551 -115.76 -109.30 -11.87
C VAL A 551 -117.07 -109.25 -12.65
N GLN A 552 -117.19 -108.31 -13.61
CA GLN A 552 -118.37 -108.17 -14.46
C GLN A 552 -118.57 -109.37 -15.40
N GLN A 553 -117.48 -109.92 -15.97
CA GLN A 553 -117.53 -111.13 -16.78
C GLN A 553 -117.96 -112.35 -15.94
N ARG A 554 -117.42 -112.52 -14.73
CA ARG A 554 -117.84 -113.60 -13.82
C ARG A 554 -119.29 -113.48 -13.36
N ALA A 555 -119.82 -112.26 -13.24
CA ALA A 555 -121.23 -112.03 -12.93
C ALA A 555 -122.15 -112.48 -14.10
N GLN A 556 -121.75 -112.26 -15.36
CA GLN A 556 -122.51 -112.73 -16.53
C GLN A 556 -122.43 -114.26 -16.75
N GLU A 557 -121.31 -114.89 -16.42
CA GLU A 557 -121.18 -116.36 -16.51
C GLU A 557 -122.06 -117.09 -15.48
N ALA A 558 -122.31 -116.47 -14.30
CA ALA A 558 -123.16 -117.00 -13.25
C ALA A 558 -124.68 -117.01 -13.58
N ASP A 559 -125.14 -116.23 -14.57
CA ASP A 559 -126.53 -116.23 -15.06
C ASP A 559 -126.89 -117.51 -15.86
N SER A 560 -125.90 -118.29 -16.31
CA SER A 560 -126.12 -119.45 -17.19
C SER A 560 -126.25 -120.81 -16.48
N ALA A 561 -126.21 -120.86 -15.14
CA ALA A 561 -126.32 -122.10 -14.37
C ALA A 561 -127.25 -121.98 -13.15
N ALA A 562 -128.42 -122.63 -13.25
CA ALA A 562 -129.37 -122.98 -12.18
C ALA A 562 -130.28 -121.87 -11.60
N ALA A 563 -131.53 -121.91 -12.05
CA ALA A 563 -132.68 -121.23 -11.46
C ALA A 563 -133.25 -122.00 -10.25
N SER A 564 -133.26 -121.37 -9.06
CA SER A 564 -134.44 -121.19 -8.18
C SER A 564 -134.14 -120.67 -6.76
N VAL A 565 -133.03 -119.96 -6.49
CA VAL A 565 -132.78 -119.31 -5.17
C VAL A 565 -132.28 -117.84 -5.24
N LEU A 566 -132.02 -117.27 -6.42
CA LEU A 566 -131.23 -116.03 -6.55
C LEU A 566 -132.00 -114.82 -7.13
N GLN A 567 -132.93 -114.24 -6.37
CA GLN A 567 -133.40 -112.85 -6.60
C GLN A 567 -132.81 -111.86 -5.57
N GLY A 568 -132.43 -112.34 -4.37
CA GLY A 568 -131.91 -111.50 -3.28
C GLY A 568 -130.41 -111.15 -3.41
N ALA A 569 -129.58 -112.06 -3.91
CA ALA A 569 -128.13 -111.82 -4.01
C ALA A 569 -127.73 -111.02 -5.26
N SER A 570 -128.51 -111.08 -6.35
CA SER A 570 -128.22 -110.36 -7.61
C SER A 570 -128.30 -108.83 -7.41
N ASN A 571 -129.33 -108.35 -6.70
CA ASN A 571 -129.46 -106.92 -6.40
C ASN A 571 -128.31 -106.42 -5.51
N ALA A 572 -127.85 -107.22 -4.54
CA ALA A 572 -126.77 -106.86 -3.63
C ALA A 572 -125.40 -106.79 -4.33
N VAL A 573 -125.11 -107.72 -5.26
CA VAL A 573 -123.85 -107.71 -6.03
C VAL A 573 -123.83 -106.54 -7.02
N ALA A 574 -124.95 -106.23 -7.67
CA ALA A 574 -125.05 -105.07 -8.56
C ALA A 574 -124.90 -103.74 -7.82
N THR A 575 -125.48 -103.60 -6.61
CA THR A 575 -125.31 -102.38 -5.79
C THR A 575 -123.89 -102.25 -5.27
N HIS A 576 -123.28 -103.32 -4.75
CA HIS A 576 -121.90 -103.27 -4.27
C HIS A 576 -120.88 -103.00 -5.40
N SER A 577 -121.13 -103.48 -6.62
CA SER A 577 -120.31 -103.13 -7.80
C SER A 577 -120.46 -101.66 -8.20
N ALA A 578 -121.67 -101.10 -8.13
CA ALA A 578 -121.90 -99.69 -8.41
C ALA A 578 -121.27 -98.77 -7.35
N ASP A 579 -121.36 -99.15 -6.07
CA ASP A 579 -120.72 -98.43 -4.97
C ASP A 579 -119.19 -98.50 -5.04
N ALA A 580 -118.63 -99.64 -5.46
CA ALA A 580 -117.19 -99.79 -5.69
C ALA A 580 -116.71 -98.93 -6.88
N MET A 581 -117.47 -98.86 -7.98
CA MET A 581 -117.17 -97.94 -9.09
C MET A 581 -117.23 -96.48 -8.66
N ALA A 582 -118.25 -96.10 -7.88
CA ALA A 582 -118.37 -94.74 -7.35
C ALA A 582 -117.21 -94.40 -6.40
N ALA A 583 -116.77 -95.34 -5.56
CA ALA A 583 -115.60 -95.16 -4.69
C ALA A 583 -114.28 -95.05 -5.48
N ALA A 584 -114.08 -95.89 -6.51
CA ALA A 584 -112.90 -95.83 -7.37
C ALA A 584 -112.81 -94.53 -8.17
N GLN A 585 -113.95 -94.04 -8.72
CA GLN A 585 -114.00 -92.76 -9.42
C GLN A 585 -113.78 -91.57 -8.47
N ARG A 586 -114.31 -91.62 -7.24
CA ARG A 586 -114.01 -90.59 -6.22
C ARG A 586 -112.54 -90.58 -5.83
N LEU A 587 -111.91 -91.75 -5.71
CA LEU A 587 -110.48 -91.85 -5.41
C LEU A 587 -109.63 -91.33 -6.57
N ASP A 588 -109.94 -91.69 -7.82
CA ASP A 588 -109.25 -91.18 -9.02
C ASP A 588 -109.36 -89.64 -9.12
N ALA A 589 -110.57 -89.11 -8.96
CA ALA A 589 -110.80 -87.66 -8.95
C ALA A 589 -110.02 -86.96 -7.82
N ALA A 590 -110.01 -87.53 -6.61
CA ALA A 590 -109.24 -87.00 -5.49
C ALA A 590 -107.73 -87.06 -5.74
N THR A 591 -107.21 -88.15 -6.32
CA THR A 591 -105.79 -88.28 -6.64
C THR A 591 -105.34 -87.34 -7.75
N ARG A 592 -106.13 -87.19 -8.82
CA ARG A 592 -105.82 -86.22 -9.89
C ARG A 592 -105.86 -84.79 -9.38
N SER A 593 -106.86 -84.45 -8.56
CA SER A 593 -106.94 -83.14 -7.92
C SER A 593 -105.74 -82.87 -7.00
N ALA A 594 -105.27 -83.87 -6.23
CA ALA A 594 -104.09 -83.72 -5.40
C ALA A 594 -102.79 -83.55 -6.22
N VAL A 595 -102.66 -84.28 -7.33
CA VAL A 595 -101.50 -84.15 -8.25
C VAL A 595 -101.51 -82.79 -8.96
N GLU A 596 -102.66 -82.30 -9.41
CA GLU A 596 -102.80 -80.96 -9.98
C GLU A 596 -102.51 -79.87 -8.95
N ALA A 597 -103.00 -80.01 -7.71
CA ALA A 597 -102.72 -79.07 -6.64
C ALA A 597 -101.21 -79.02 -6.28
N LEU A 598 -100.53 -80.18 -6.26
CA LEU A 598 -99.08 -80.25 -6.07
C LEU A 598 -98.32 -79.64 -7.24
N ALA A 599 -98.75 -79.87 -8.49
CA ALA A 599 -98.12 -79.28 -9.67
C ALA A 599 -98.24 -77.75 -9.67
N LEU A 600 -99.41 -77.22 -9.34
CA LEU A 600 -99.64 -75.76 -9.22
C LEU A 600 -98.82 -75.13 -8.09
N CYS A 601 -98.76 -75.76 -6.91
CA CYS A 601 -97.96 -75.28 -5.79
C CYS A 601 -96.45 -75.26 -6.13
N MET A 602 -95.97 -76.29 -6.82
CA MET A 602 -94.58 -76.34 -7.29
C MET A 602 -94.28 -75.28 -8.34
N ASP A 603 -95.19 -75.02 -9.28
CA ASP A 603 -95.02 -73.98 -10.29
C ASP A 603 -95.00 -72.58 -9.63
N GLU A 604 -95.86 -72.35 -8.64
CA GLU A 604 -95.89 -71.12 -7.85
C GLU A 604 -94.58 -70.90 -7.06
N GLN A 605 -94.06 -71.93 -6.36
CA GLN A 605 -92.77 -71.84 -5.67
C GLN A 605 -91.60 -71.60 -6.64
N THR A 606 -91.64 -72.24 -7.81
CA THR A 606 -90.61 -72.06 -8.84
C THR A 606 -90.63 -70.64 -9.42
N GLN A 607 -91.81 -70.08 -9.66
CA GLN A 607 -91.96 -68.70 -10.12
C GLN A 607 -91.49 -67.70 -9.07
N GLN A 608 -91.79 -67.91 -7.78
CA GLN A 608 -91.32 -67.06 -6.69
C GLN A 608 -89.79 -67.08 -6.52
N LEU A 609 -89.16 -68.25 -6.67
CA LEU A 609 -87.69 -68.34 -6.61
C LEU A 609 -87.03 -67.75 -7.85
N LEU A 610 -87.64 -67.90 -9.03
CA LEU A 610 -87.15 -67.30 -10.26
C LEU A 610 -87.23 -65.78 -10.21
N SER A 611 -88.33 -65.20 -9.71
CA SER A 611 -88.48 -63.76 -9.55
C SER A 611 -87.47 -63.20 -8.55
N PHE A 612 -87.24 -63.90 -7.42
CA PHE A 612 -86.20 -63.52 -6.46
C PHE A 612 -84.79 -63.54 -7.06
N ALA A 613 -84.45 -64.57 -7.83
CA ALA A 613 -83.15 -64.64 -8.52
C ALA A 613 -82.98 -63.54 -9.58
N GLN A 614 -84.05 -63.20 -10.31
CA GLN A 614 -84.05 -62.10 -11.28
C GLN A 614 -83.90 -60.74 -10.58
N GLU A 615 -84.55 -60.53 -9.44
CA GLU A 615 -84.45 -59.29 -8.66
C GLU A 615 -83.02 -59.10 -8.09
N GLN A 616 -82.41 -60.17 -7.57
CA GLN A 616 -81.01 -60.15 -7.13
C GLN A 616 -80.03 -59.87 -8.28
N ALA A 617 -80.27 -60.47 -9.46
CA ALA A 617 -79.45 -60.19 -10.64
C ALA A 617 -79.60 -58.74 -11.14
N ALA A 618 -80.81 -58.17 -11.06
CA ALA A 618 -81.09 -56.78 -11.42
C ALA A 618 -80.43 -55.79 -10.43
N LEU A 619 -80.48 -56.07 -9.12
CA LEU A 619 -79.79 -55.30 -8.09
C LEU A 619 -78.27 -55.33 -8.29
N ALA A 620 -77.69 -56.51 -8.57
CA ALA A 620 -76.26 -56.64 -8.86
C ALA A 620 -75.85 -55.91 -10.16
N ALA A 621 -76.71 -55.90 -11.17
CA ALA A 621 -76.47 -55.14 -12.41
C ALA A 621 -76.55 -53.62 -12.16
N SER A 622 -77.55 -53.16 -11.41
CA SER A 622 -77.70 -51.75 -11.05
C SER A 622 -76.51 -51.24 -10.21
N ALA A 623 -76.08 -52.02 -9.21
CA ALA A 623 -74.89 -51.70 -8.42
C ALA A 623 -73.63 -51.60 -9.29
N ARG A 624 -73.47 -52.50 -10.27
CA ARG A 624 -72.37 -52.47 -11.25
C ARG A 624 -72.39 -51.20 -12.11
N ASP A 625 -73.56 -50.83 -12.62
CA ASP A 625 -73.70 -49.68 -13.51
C ASP A 625 -73.51 -48.36 -12.76
N SER A 626 -74.03 -48.23 -11.53
CA SER A 626 -73.75 -47.10 -10.65
C SER A 626 -72.26 -46.98 -10.33
N LEU A 627 -71.58 -48.10 -10.06
CA LEU A 627 -70.17 -48.10 -9.71
C LEU A 627 -69.27 -47.82 -10.92
N LYS A 628 -69.63 -48.33 -12.10
CA LYS A 628 -68.98 -47.98 -13.38
C LYS A 628 -69.17 -46.50 -13.72
N SER A 629 -70.36 -45.94 -13.46
CA SER A 629 -70.61 -44.50 -13.59
C SER A 629 -69.74 -43.69 -12.64
N ASN A 630 -69.61 -44.10 -11.38
CA ASN A 630 -68.76 -43.42 -10.39
C ASN A 630 -67.27 -43.49 -10.75
N ILE A 631 -66.79 -44.64 -11.22
CA ILE A 631 -65.41 -44.79 -11.74
C ILE A 631 -65.21 -43.88 -12.96
N GLY A 632 -66.17 -43.82 -13.88
CA GLY A 632 -66.14 -42.91 -15.02
C GLY A 632 -66.07 -41.43 -14.63
N ARG A 633 -66.90 -41.02 -13.65
CA ARG A 633 -66.89 -39.65 -13.10
C ARG A 633 -65.59 -39.33 -12.37
N LEU A 634 -65.04 -40.26 -11.60
CA LEU A 634 -63.73 -40.09 -10.95
C LEU A 634 -62.62 -39.98 -12.00
N SER A 635 -62.63 -40.82 -13.04
CA SER A 635 -61.66 -40.73 -14.13
C SER A 635 -61.78 -39.41 -14.91
N GLN A 636 -62.99 -38.90 -15.13
CA GLN A 636 -63.20 -37.57 -15.71
C GLN A 636 -62.71 -36.46 -14.78
N GLY A 637 -62.99 -36.56 -13.47
CA GLY A 637 -62.47 -35.63 -12.47
C GLY A 637 -60.94 -35.60 -12.44
N PHE A 638 -60.28 -36.76 -12.48
CA PHE A 638 -58.83 -36.85 -12.57
C PHE A 638 -58.28 -36.31 -13.89
N ASN A 639 -58.98 -36.50 -15.01
CA ASN A 639 -58.60 -35.90 -16.29
C ASN A 639 -58.75 -34.38 -16.26
N GLY A 640 -59.80 -33.84 -15.62
CA GLY A 640 -59.96 -32.39 -15.42
C GLY A 640 -58.89 -31.80 -14.50
N VAL A 641 -58.51 -32.51 -13.44
CA VAL A 641 -57.36 -32.12 -12.59
C VAL A 641 -56.05 -32.18 -13.39
N ARG A 642 -55.90 -33.15 -14.30
CA ARG A 642 -54.72 -33.24 -15.19
C ARG A 642 -54.69 -32.09 -16.20
N GLU A 643 -55.82 -31.74 -16.80
CA GLU A 643 -55.90 -30.60 -17.73
C GLU A 643 -55.61 -29.29 -17.02
N THR A 644 -56.23 -29.03 -15.86
CA THR A 644 -55.96 -27.83 -15.06
C THR A 644 -54.52 -27.78 -14.54
N ALA A 645 -53.91 -28.92 -14.19
CA ALA A 645 -52.48 -28.97 -13.85
C ALA A 645 -51.57 -28.71 -15.07
N CYS A 646 -51.95 -29.18 -16.26
CA CYS A 646 -51.23 -28.90 -17.51
C CYS A 646 -51.40 -27.45 -17.98
N GLU A 647 -52.58 -26.86 -17.79
CA GLU A 647 -52.83 -25.43 -18.01
C GLU A 647 -52.01 -24.59 -17.03
N GLY A 648 -52.05 -24.90 -15.73
CA GLY A 648 -51.20 -24.24 -14.74
C GLY A 648 -49.71 -24.38 -15.03
N GLN A 649 -49.26 -25.53 -15.55
CA GLN A 649 -47.87 -25.70 -16.00
C GLN A 649 -47.54 -24.83 -17.21
N ARG A 650 -48.45 -24.74 -18.20
CA ARG A 650 -48.27 -23.87 -19.37
C ARG A 650 -48.26 -22.40 -18.97
N ASP A 651 -49.10 -22.01 -18.03
CA ASP A 651 -49.14 -20.64 -17.51
C ASP A 651 -47.85 -20.31 -16.77
N VAL A 652 -47.33 -21.22 -15.92
CA VAL A 652 -46.04 -21.03 -15.24
C VAL A 652 -44.88 -20.98 -16.25
N ASP A 653 -44.86 -21.85 -17.25
CA ASP A 653 -43.83 -21.87 -18.30
C ASP A 653 -43.92 -20.61 -19.19
N CYS A 654 -45.13 -20.13 -19.49
CA CYS A 654 -45.36 -18.88 -20.21
C CYS A 654 -44.90 -17.68 -19.38
N HIS A 655 -45.24 -17.64 -18.10
CA HIS A 655 -44.89 -16.53 -17.21
C HIS A 655 -43.39 -16.50 -16.90
N THR A 656 -42.73 -17.65 -16.81
CA THR A 656 -41.26 -17.69 -16.73
C THR A 656 -40.58 -17.30 -18.04
N ALA A 657 -41.16 -17.63 -19.20
CA ALA A 657 -40.67 -17.16 -20.48
C ALA A 657 -40.86 -15.63 -20.65
N GLU A 658 -42.01 -15.10 -20.24
CA GLU A 658 -42.31 -13.67 -20.18
C GLU A 658 -41.34 -12.94 -19.26
N LEU A 659 -41.16 -13.42 -18.02
CA LEU A 659 -40.18 -12.85 -17.08
C LEU A 659 -38.77 -12.87 -17.68
N ASN A 660 -38.33 -13.97 -18.28
CA ASN A 660 -37.00 -14.04 -18.89
C ASN A 660 -36.86 -13.05 -20.06
N ASN A 661 -37.93 -12.81 -20.81
CA ASN A 661 -37.92 -11.86 -21.91
C ASN A 661 -37.96 -10.41 -21.40
N GLU A 662 -38.70 -10.12 -20.33
CA GLU A 662 -38.69 -8.82 -19.63
C GLU A 662 -37.34 -8.55 -18.98
N PHE A 663 -36.74 -9.52 -18.29
CA PHE A 663 -35.39 -9.41 -17.75
C PHE A 663 -34.34 -9.24 -18.84
N GLY A 664 -34.46 -9.97 -19.96
CA GLY A 664 -33.62 -9.78 -21.14
C GLY A 664 -33.75 -8.38 -21.72
N GLY A 665 -34.99 -7.86 -21.81
CA GLY A 665 -35.27 -6.49 -22.24
C GLY A 665 -34.75 -5.42 -21.28
N PHE A 666 -34.87 -5.64 -19.98
CA PHE A 666 -34.35 -4.75 -18.94
C PHE A 666 -32.81 -4.72 -18.95
N ILE A 667 -32.15 -5.87 -19.08
CA ILE A 667 -30.70 -5.95 -19.22
C ILE A 667 -30.24 -5.22 -20.48
N ALA A 668 -30.93 -5.41 -21.61
CA ALA A 668 -30.63 -4.68 -22.84
C ALA A 668 -30.82 -3.16 -22.68
N GLN A 669 -31.90 -2.72 -22.01
CA GLN A 669 -32.14 -1.32 -21.69
C GLN A 669 -31.05 -0.73 -20.80
N CYS A 670 -30.65 -1.42 -19.73
CA CYS A 670 -29.56 -0.97 -18.87
C CYS A 670 -28.22 -0.92 -19.63
N HIS A 671 -27.96 -1.84 -20.56
CA HIS A 671 -26.77 -1.80 -21.40
C HIS A 671 -26.80 -0.58 -22.34
N ASP A 672 -27.93 -0.33 -22.99
CA ASP A 672 -28.16 0.83 -23.86
C ASP A 672 -28.07 2.16 -23.09
N GLU A 673 -28.59 2.21 -21.85
CA GLU A 673 -28.47 3.38 -20.97
C GLU A 673 -27.04 3.59 -20.51
N LEU A 674 -26.31 2.53 -20.16
CA LEU A 674 -24.91 2.60 -19.80
C LEU A 674 -24.05 3.08 -20.98
N GLU A 675 -24.27 2.57 -22.20
CA GLU A 675 -23.60 3.06 -23.40
C GLU A 675 -23.97 4.52 -23.72
N ARG A 676 -25.23 4.92 -23.51
CA ARG A 676 -25.66 6.31 -23.66
C ARG A 676 -25.00 7.23 -22.64
N GLU A 677 -24.91 6.84 -21.37
CA GLU A 677 -24.24 7.63 -20.35
C GLU A 677 -22.73 7.71 -20.61
N GLN A 678 -22.09 6.61 -21.02
CA GLN A 678 -20.68 6.62 -21.40
C GLN A 678 -20.43 7.55 -22.59
N THR A 679 -21.28 7.52 -23.62
CA THR A 679 -21.16 8.42 -24.77
C THR A 679 -21.49 9.87 -24.41
N LEU A 680 -22.45 10.12 -23.53
CA LEU A 680 -22.78 11.46 -23.02
C LEU A 680 -21.63 12.02 -22.17
N LEU A 681 -21.04 11.21 -21.29
CA LEU A 681 -19.89 11.56 -20.47
C LEU A 681 -18.67 11.85 -21.34
N ALA A 682 -18.40 10.99 -22.33
CA ALA A 682 -17.33 11.21 -23.31
C ALA A 682 -17.54 12.50 -24.11
N ALA A 683 -18.77 12.79 -24.54
CA ALA A 683 -19.12 14.04 -25.22
C ALA A 683 -18.92 15.26 -24.30
N LYS A 684 -19.29 15.16 -23.03
CA LYS A 684 -19.14 16.25 -22.04
C LYS A 684 -17.68 16.52 -21.68
N ILE A 685 -16.88 15.46 -21.59
CA ILE A 685 -15.42 15.56 -21.45
C ILE A 685 -14.81 16.22 -22.69
N ALA A 686 -15.24 15.82 -23.89
CA ALA A 686 -14.77 16.44 -25.13
C ALA A 686 -15.15 17.93 -25.22
N GLU A 687 -16.35 18.30 -24.78
CA GLU A 687 -16.83 19.67 -24.75
C GLU A 687 -16.05 20.53 -23.72
N MET A 688 -15.78 19.99 -22.52
CA MET A 688 -14.90 20.63 -21.54
C MET A 688 -13.47 20.80 -22.07
N LEU A 689 -12.92 19.79 -22.74
CA LEU A 689 -11.58 19.87 -23.35
C LEU A 689 -11.53 20.91 -24.47
N GLN A 690 -12.58 21.01 -25.29
CA GLN A 690 -12.70 22.08 -26.30
C GLN A 690 -12.86 23.46 -25.68
N ALA A 691 -13.68 23.61 -24.63
CA ALA A 691 -13.84 24.87 -23.92
C ALA A 691 -12.52 25.31 -23.27
N PHE A 692 -11.81 24.38 -22.64
CA PHE A 692 -10.48 24.62 -22.07
C PHE A 692 -9.46 24.98 -23.14
N ALA A 693 -9.44 24.27 -24.27
CA ALA A 693 -8.56 24.58 -25.40
C ALA A 693 -8.86 25.97 -25.99
N LYS A 694 -10.14 26.34 -26.11
CA LYS A 694 -10.57 27.66 -26.59
C LYS A 694 -10.19 28.76 -25.61
N ASP A 695 -10.35 28.55 -24.31
CA ASP A 695 -9.98 29.54 -23.30
C ASP A 695 -8.46 29.73 -23.25
N ARG A 696 -7.70 28.64 -23.36
CA ARG A 696 -6.24 28.68 -23.45
C ARG A 696 -5.75 29.37 -24.73
N ALA A 697 -6.40 29.12 -25.87
CA ALA A 697 -6.12 29.83 -27.11
C ALA A 697 -6.43 31.32 -26.99
N SER A 698 -7.50 31.70 -26.29
CA SER A 698 -7.87 33.10 -26.06
C SER A 698 -6.90 33.82 -25.09
N GLN A 699 -6.39 33.12 -24.08
CA GLN A 699 -5.34 33.65 -23.19
C GLN A 699 -4.02 33.83 -23.95
N VAL A 700 -3.64 32.87 -24.79
CA VAL A 700 -2.45 32.99 -25.63
C VAL A 700 -2.59 34.14 -26.62
N ALA A 701 -3.73 34.29 -27.29
CA ALA A 701 -3.99 35.41 -28.19
C ALA A 701 -3.90 36.77 -27.46
N ARG A 702 -4.46 36.88 -26.25
CA ARG A 702 -4.33 38.09 -25.41
C ARG A 702 -2.88 38.35 -25.01
N GLY A 703 -2.13 37.31 -24.65
CA GLY A 703 -0.70 37.42 -24.34
C GLY A 703 0.11 37.91 -25.55
N VAL A 704 -0.19 37.40 -26.74
CA VAL A 704 0.44 37.83 -28.01
C VAL A 704 0.10 39.28 -28.32
N GLU A 705 -1.15 39.71 -28.14
CA GLU A 705 -1.55 41.11 -28.32
C GLU A 705 -0.81 42.06 -27.36
N VAL A 706 -0.66 41.68 -26.09
CA VAL A 706 0.06 42.47 -25.09
C VAL A 706 1.55 42.56 -25.46
N LEU A 707 2.14 41.48 -25.94
CA LEU A 707 3.51 41.47 -26.45
C LEU A 707 3.66 42.35 -27.70
N GLN A 708 2.74 42.27 -28.66
CA GLN A 708 2.74 43.16 -29.83
C GLN A 708 2.62 44.63 -29.45
N ARG A 709 1.76 44.97 -28.49
CA ARG A 709 1.63 46.34 -27.96
C ARG A 709 2.92 46.82 -27.29
N ARG A 710 3.58 45.96 -26.50
CA ARG A 710 4.89 46.29 -25.90
C ARG A 710 5.98 46.47 -26.95
N VAL A 711 5.99 45.64 -27.99
CA VAL A 711 6.94 45.78 -29.11
C VAL A 711 6.69 47.08 -29.88
N GLN A 712 5.43 47.45 -30.13
CA GLN A 712 5.09 48.73 -30.77
C GLN A 712 5.49 49.93 -29.91
N GLN A 713 5.20 49.91 -28.61
CA GLN A 713 5.65 50.97 -27.69
C GLN A 713 7.17 51.05 -27.63
N GLY A 714 7.86 49.92 -27.57
CA GLY A 714 9.33 49.87 -27.64
C GLY A 714 9.86 50.48 -28.94
N ASN A 715 9.24 50.15 -30.08
CA ASN A 715 9.60 50.73 -31.36
C ASN A 715 9.34 52.24 -31.42
N GLU A 716 8.26 52.76 -30.84
CA GLU A 716 8.02 54.20 -30.77
C GLU A 716 9.06 54.91 -29.90
N VAL A 717 9.46 54.33 -28.77
CA VAL A 717 10.53 54.87 -27.92
C VAL A 717 11.86 54.89 -28.65
N VAL A 718 12.18 53.83 -29.40
CA VAL A 718 13.39 53.77 -30.24
C VAL A 718 13.32 54.81 -31.35
N LYS A 719 12.18 54.98 -32.01
CA LYS A 719 11.97 56.00 -33.05
C LYS A 719 12.12 57.41 -32.48
N GLY A 720 11.61 57.66 -31.27
CA GLY A 720 11.75 58.93 -30.55
C GLY A 720 13.21 59.24 -30.21
N ARG A 721 13.96 58.25 -29.73
CA ARG A 721 15.41 58.38 -29.48
C ARG A 721 16.21 58.62 -30.75
N LEU A 722 15.91 57.90 -31.84
CA LEU A 722 16.54 58.14 -33.14
C LEU A 722 16.24 59.55 -33.66
N SER A 723 15.03 60.06 -33.43
CA SER A 723 14.64 61.42 -33.79
C SER A 723 15.41 62.48 -32.98
N GLN A 724 15.61 62.24 -31.67
CA GLN A 724 16.42 63.10 -30.81
C GLN A 724 17.91 63.08 -31.20
N ILE A 725 18.43 61.92 -31.58
CA ILE A 725 19.81 61.80 -32.08
C ILE A 725 19.97 62.54 -33.42
N ALA A 726 18.99 62.44 -34.31
CA ALA A 726 19.00 63.19 -35.57
C ALA A 726 18.94 64.71 -35.34
N GLN A 727 18.14 65.18 -34.36
CA GLN A 727 18.08 66.59 -33.96
C GLN A 727 19.37 67.09 -33.29
N ALA A 728 20.03 66.25 -32.47
CA ALA A 728 21.32 66.56 -31.88
C ALA A 728 22.43 66.63 -32.95
N SER A 729 22.36 65.79 -33.98
CA SER A 729 23.28 65.82 -35.12
C SER A 729 23.11 67.06 -35.99
N THR A 730 21.88 67.56 -36.18
CA THR A 730 21.63 68.81 -36.92
C THR A 730 21.99 70.05 -36.09
N ALA A 731 21.79 70.02 -34.77
CA ALA A 731 22.25 71.08 -33.86
C ALA A 731 23.79 71.17 -33.82
N GLY A 732 24.48 70.02 -33.75
CA GLY A 732 25.94 69.96 -33.78
C GLY A 732 26.56 70.40 -35.13
N THR A 733 25.84 70.24 -36.25
CA THR A 733 26.29 70.77 -37.54
C THR A 733 26.04 72.28 -37.70
N GLN A 734 25.02 72.83 -37.04
CA GLN A 734 24.81 74.28 -36.98
C GLN A 734 25.83 74.99 -36.07
N ASP A 735 26.20 74.39 -34.92
CA ASP A 735 27.26 74.92 -34.04
C ASP A 735 28.66 74.82 -34.67
N ALA A 736 28.92 73.76 -35.46
CA ALA A 736 30.16 73.64 -36.23
C ALA A 736 30.26 74.69 -37.36
N GLN A 737 29.14 75.14 -37.93
CA GLN A 737 29.14 76.22 -38.92
C GLN A 737 29.22 77.63 -38.30
N ALA A 738 28.80 77.80 -37.04
CA ALA A 738 28.95 79.06 -36.31
C ALA A 738 30.38 79.31 -35.84
N SER A 739 31.13 78.26 -35.50
CA SER A 739 32.53 78.35 -35.02
C SER A 739 33.57 78.58 -36.12
N VAL A 740 33.19 78.57 -37.40
CA VAL A 740 34.08 78.83 -38.56
C VAL A 740 33.95 80.28 -39.08
N ARG A 741 33.13 81.12 -38.45
CA ARG A 741 32.90 82.52 -38.84
C ARG A 741 33.32 83.59 -37.82
N MET A 742 34.06 83.23 -36.78
CA MET A 742 34.89 84.17 -36.01
C MET A 742 36.35 83.88 -36.34
#